data_AF-A0A3M2A5U8-F1
#
_entry.id   AF-A0A3M2A5U8-F1
#
_cell.length_a   1.000
_cell.length_b   1.000
_cell.length_c   1.000
_cell.angle_alpha   90.00
_cell.angle_beta   90.00
_cell.angle_gamma   90.00
#
_symmetry.space_group_name_H-M   'P 1'
#
loop_
_entity.id
_entity.type
_entity.pdbx_description
1 polymer ?
#
loop_
_entity_poly.entity_id
_entity_poly.type
_entity_poly.pdbx_seq_one_letter_code
_entity_poly.pdbx_strand_id
1 'polypeptide(L)'
;MGRPLSTIAPSSAVLAFLVAAPAAAAQPGMGPTGPGSGGPGPGAPGQGRAAKKEGPAEEAPKDEAALRPIEPVPAEPEHRRTLQIFEVHGYLRMRGDYFHRLDLGLANTRPSSDDYSSTGFFEPPAETDEQDTSSPGSETLRTNDVACIQRLQTQGVPASKIGNRCRRRNGFASANMRLRISPTIHVTDTVKIHAQLDALDNLVLGSTPDSYGWDHPWAPIDLYTRTQTPPTSGINSFTDSIVVKRAWGQIHFGFGLDVSFGRMPRHWGLGIVYNDGNGYDRNERGDIVRMVDTDWGDSVDSLRLSYDIGKDRRRTHTLAFSWDWAASGPTTSQLLGPGWSSGGRVGQDFSVEKFDNVYQWTLSLERRDAPDMLRRKLAMDDVVFNYGVMGMVRYQDVSAPIGAPGFGDGLGTNPSYYDDAPNPDPVGGGGATLGNGEVDDEGNDGVDAYASILVHRRAILATPDLWLRVNWRTLRVEFEAAGNFGRFYARDFEADADTVLASSGNEYFKNLSTDQLRRTLVTSFGYALEFKLGFFQDKFHIGLDHGFATGDTARNQDFNYQNPLLVGDNGRYDNFRFNPAYMQDLLLFREILGTVSNAAYFKPWGAFYFFDGNFSVRADVMYAMAARPQSTLGNKYSYGLELDGAARYHDREEPIFFQIQYGVLFPFGAFNRLLSDGTREDARAAQTVQAQLGIRY
;
A
#
# COMPACT_ATOMS: atom_id res chain seq x y z
N MET A 1 -71.48 21.23 17.44
CA MET A 1 -71.60 22.70 17.38
C MET A 1 -70.24 23.28 17.01
N GLY A 2 -70.17 24.13 15.99
CA GLY A 2 -69.00 24.95 15.63
C GLY A 2 -67.91 24.27 14.77
N ARG A 3 -67.87 24.62 13.49
CA ARG A 3 -66.79 24.41 12.49
C ARG A 3 -66.43 25.82 11.92
N PRO A 4 -65.38 26.05 11.10
CA PRO A 4 -64.24 25.19 10.68
C PRO A 4 -62.89 25.96 10.52
N LEU A 5 -61.83 25.26 10.07
CA LEU A 5 -60.90 25.62 8.96
C LEU A 5 -59.80 24.53 8.92
N SER A 6 -59.94 23.42 8.16
CA SER A 6 -59.69 23.18 6.72
C SER A 6 -58.19 23.23 6.35
N THR A 7 -57.48 22.07 6.35
CA THR A 7 -57.17 21.15 5.19
C THR A 7 -56.10 21.69 4.23
N ILE A 8 -55.19 20.97 3.58
CA ILE A 8 -54.72 19.56 3.45
C ILE A 8 -53.41 19.66 2.59
N ALA A 9 -52.47 18.71 2.72
CA ALA A 9 -51.25 18.49 1.89
C ALA A 9 -51.61 18.01 0.44
N PRO A 10 -50.76 17.43 -0.46
CA PRO A 10 -49.33 17.09 -0.39
C PRO A 10 -48.48 17.22 -1.71
N SER A 11 -47.19 16.90 -1.60
CA SER A 11 -46.25 16.18 -2.52
C SER A 11 -45.93 16.62 -3.98
N SER A 12 -44.60 16.65 -4.23
CA SER A 12 -43.83 16.15 -5.40
C SER A 12 -43.42 17.06 -6.60
N ALA A 13 -42.09 17.04 -6.84
CA ALA A 13 -41.36 16.98 -8.13
C ALA A 13 -40.91 18.25 -8.92
N VAL A 14 -39.57 18.39 -9.01
CA VAL A 14 -38.69 18.50 -10.23
C VAL A 14 -38.72 19.74 -11.18
N LEU A 15 -37.49 20.26 -11.40
CA LEU A 15 -36.90 20.94 -12.59
C LEU A 15 -36.94 22.48 -12.80
N ALA A 16 -35.73 22.96 -13.14
CA ALA A 16 -35.36 23.84 -14.26
C ALA A 16 -35.26 25.38 -14.10
N PHE A 17 -34.04 25.84 -14.43
CA PHE A 17 -33.63 27.02 -15.22
C PHE A 17 -34.26 28.40 -14.95
N LEU A 18 -33.38 29.37 -14.66
CA LEU A 18 -33.65 30.80 -14.84
C LEU A 18 -32.62 31.40 -15.81
N VAL A 19 -33.15 31.95 -16.91
CA VAL A 19 -32.46 32.80 -17.90
C VAL A 19 -32.78 34.27 -17.62
N ALA A 20 -31.77 35.08 -17.90
CA ALA A 20 -31.61 36.54 -17.98
C ALA A 20 -32.84 37.47 -18.11
N ALA A 21 -32.63 38.72 -17.63
CA ALA A 21 -33.24 39.93 -18.17
C ALA A 21 -32.20 41.10 -18.20
N PRO A 22 -32.25 42.01 -19.19
CA PRO A 22 -31.27 43.08 -19.41
C PRO A 22 -31.77 44.46 -18.95
N ALA A 23 -30.87 45.45 -18.84
CA ALA A 23 -31.23 46.85 -18.78
C ALA A 23 -30.28 47.71 -19.63
N ALA A 24 -30.87 48.47 -20.54
CA ALA A 24 -30.24 49.43 -21.43
C ALA A 24 -30.14 50.82 -20.78
N ALA A 25 -29.16 51.61 -21.18
CA ALA A 25 -29.15 53.07 -21.01
C ALA A 25 -28.55 53.74 -22.26
N ALA A 26 -29.12 54.88 -22.62
CA ALA A 26 -29.00 55.55 -23.91
C ALA A 26 -27.87 56.59 -24.00
N GLN A 27 -27.57 56.89 -25.27
CA GLN A 27 -26.75 57.91 -25.96
C GLN A 27 -26.92 59.39 -25.50
N PRO A 28 -26.23 60.45 -26.03
CA PRO A 28 -25.69 60.60 -27.41
C PRO A 28 -24.42 61.48 -27.66
N GLY A 29 -23.90 61.45 -28.91
CA GLY A 29 -23.08 62.54 -29.43
C GLY A 29 -22.28 62.31 -30.73
N MET A 30 -22.81 62.83 -31.85
CA MET A 30 -22.15 63.41 -33.05
C MET A 30 -21.25 62.55 -33.98
N GLY A 31 -21.68 62.40 -35.25
CA GLY A 31 -20.80 62.04 -36.40
C GLY A 31 -20.26 63.30 -37.12
N PRO A 32 -20.04 63.29 -38.44
CA PRO A 32 -19.37 62.31 -39.33
C PRO A 32 -18.21 62.99 -40.13
N THR A 33 -17.39 62.24 -40.89
CA THR A 33 -16.71 62.69 -42.14
C THR A 33 -15.80 61.59 -42.72
N GLY A 34 -16.01 61.23 -44.00
CA GLY A 34 -14.95 60.69 -44.89
C GLY A 34 -14.14 61.86 -45.49
N PRO A 35 -13.30 61.70 -46.56
CA PRO A 35 -13.25 60.63 -47.56
C PRO A 35 -11.81 60.15 -47.92
N GLY A 36 -11.69 59.25 -48.91
CA GLY A 36 -10.45 58.58 -49.31
C GLY A 36 -9.50 59.30 -50.30
N SER A 37 -8.43 58.60 -50.69
CA SER A 37 -7.49 58.76 -51.83
C SER A 37 -6.29 57.83 -51.52
N GLY A 38 -5.46 57.24 -52.39
CA GLY A 38 -5.20 57.20 -53.84
C GLY A 38 -3.88 56.40 -54.01
N GLY A 39 -3.66 55.66 -55.11
CA GLY A 39 -2.34 55.02 -55.43
C GLY A 39 -1.31 56.04 -55.96
N PRO A 40 -0.28 55.69 -56.78
CA PRO A 40 0.48 54.43 -57.01
C PRO A 40 2.04 54.60 -57.14
N GLY A 41 2.84 53.52 -56.95
CA GLY A 41 4.22 53.24 -57.48
C GLY A 41 5.37 54.28 -57.33
N PRO A 42 6.56 54.11 -57.96
CA PRO A 42 7.50 52.97 -58.09
C PRO A 42 8.98 53.34 -57.77
N GLY A 43 9.94 52.38 -57.80
CA GLY A 43 11.38 52.70 -58.01
C GLY A 43 12.44 51.82 -57.30
N ALA A 44 13.28 51.13 -58.09
CA ALA A 44 14.56 50.51 -57.70
C ALA A 44 15.73 51.53 -57.89
N PRO A 45 17.05 51.19 -57.89
CA PRO A 45 17.82 50.02 -57.39
C PRO A 45 19.10 50.41 -56.57
N GLY A 46 19.84 49.44 -56.01
CA GLY A 46 21.16 49.71 -55.43
C GLY A 46 22.02 48.45 -55.18
N GLN A 47 23.16 48.37 -55.87
CA GLN A 47 24.13 47.28 -55.96
C GLN A 47 24.95 47.05 -54.67
N GLY A 48 25.45 45.81 -54.49
CA GLY A 48 26.54 45.51 -53.55
C GLY A 48 26.86 44.01 -53.45
N ARG A 49 27.57 43.46 -54.43
CA ARG A 49 28.05 42.06 -54.45
C ARG A 49 29.41 41.99 -53.76
N ALA A 50 29.56 41.11 -52.77
CA ALA A 50 30.84 40.55 -52.34
C ALA A 50 30.73 39.02 -52.29
N ALA A 51 31.58 38.35 -53.06
CA ALA A 51 31.56 36.90 -53.27
C ALA A 51 32.32 36.14 -52.17
N LYS A 52 31.77 34.99 -51.75
CA LYS A 52 32.53 33.87 -51.17
C LYS A 52 32.15 32.58 -51.91
N LYS A 53 33.17 31.73 -52.10
CA LYS A 53 33.22 30.52 -52.93
C LYS A 53 32.48 29.36 -52.25
N GLU A 54 31.63 28.66 -52.99
CA GLU A 54 31.09 27.33 -52.64
C GLU A 54 31.92 26.23 -53.32
N GLY A 55 32.14 25.13 -52.60
CA GLY A 55 32.65 23.87 -53.15
C GLY A 55 31.55 23.12 -53.92
N PRO A 56 31.87 21.99 -54.58
CA PRO A 56 30.97 21.34 -55.52
C PRO A 56 29.77 20.75 -54.77
N ALA A 57 28.58 21.28 -55.07
CA ALA A 57 27.31 20.70 -54.68
C ALA A 57 27.09 19.42 -55.48
N GLU A 58 26.86 18.31 -54.76
CA GLU A 58 26.28 17.09 -55.30
C GLU A 58 24.96 17.43 -56.02
N GLU A 59 24.82 16.88 -57.22
CA GLU A 59 23.70 17.10 -58.13
C GLU A 59 22.41 16.55 -57.51
N ALA A 60 21.44 17.43 -57.25
CA ALA A 60 20.14 17.05 -56.71
C ALA A 60 19.34 16.20 -57.73
N PRO A 61 18.55 15.20 -57.30
CA PRO A 61 17.74 14.38 -58.20
C PRO A 61 16.70 15.24 -58.95
N LYS A 62 16.67 15.13 -60.28
CA LYS A 62 15.70 15.80 -61.17
C LYS A 62 14.36 15.07 -61.19
N ASP A 63 13.72 14.92 -60.04
CA ASP A 63 12.37 14.39 -59.95
C ASP A 63 11.37 15.55 -59.79
N GLU A 64 10.70 15.94 -60.88
CA GLU A 64 9.71 17.04 -60.89
C GLU A 64 8.49 16.76 -59.99
N ALA A 65 8.33 15.52 -59.49
CA ALA A 65 7.34 15.17 -58.48
C ALA A 65 7.68 15.71 -57.08
N ALA A 66 8.95 16.00 -56.78
CA ALA A 66 9.41 16.48 -55.47
C ALA A 66 9.33 18.02 -55.29
N LEU A 67 8.94 18.76 -56.35
CA LEU A 67 8.87 20.23 -56.38
C LEU A 67 7.43 20.79 -56.34
N ARG A 68 6.46 20.01 -55.86
CA ARG A 68 5.11 20.55 -55.61
C ARG A 68 5.19 21.52 -54.42
N PRO A 69 4.62 22.74 -54.52
CA PRO A 69 4.48 23.63 -53.38
C PRO A 69 3.78 22.88 -52.24
N ILE A 70 4.39 22.91 -51.06
CA ILE A 70 3.76 22.40 -49.84
C ILE A 70 2.43 23.13 -49.71
N GLU A 71 1.31 22.41 -49.78
CA GLU A 71 0.00 22.99 -49.48
C GLU A 71 0.11 23.65 -48.10
N PRO A 72 -0.26 24.93 -47.95
CA PRO A 72 -0.27 25.55 -46.65
C PRO A 72 -1.18 24.71 -45.77
N VAL A 73 -0.59 24.11 -44.73
CA VAL A 73 -1.33 23.39 -43.70
C VAL A 73 -2.49 24.29 -43.30
N PRO A 74 -3.75 23.84 -43.45
CA PRO A 74 -4.89 24.63 -42.99
C PRO A 74 -4.61 25.05 -41.57
N ALA A 75 -4.75 26.35 -41.27
CA ALA A 75 -4.60 26.83 -39.90
C ALA A 75 -5.45 25.91 -39.02
N GLU A 76 -4.81 25.23 -38.05
CA GLU A 76 -5.54 24.36 -37.14
C GLU A 76 -6.72 25.19 -36.62
N PRO A 77 -7.97 24.72 -36.77
CA PRO A 77 -9.10 25.43 -36.20
C PRO A 77 -8.76 25.63 -34.73
N GLU A 78 -8.99 26.83 -34.18
CA GLU A 78 -8.79 27.10 -32.75
C GLU A 78 -9.51 25.99 -31.99
N HIS A 79 -8.76 24.99 -31.54
CA HIS A 79 -9.26 23.99 -30.64
C HIS A 79 -9.44 24.79 -29.36
N ARG A 80 -10.65 25.29 -29.14
CA ARG A 80 -11.14 25.53 -27.78
C ARG A 80 -10.94 24.18 -27.11
N ARG A 81 -9.80 24.01 -26.42
CA ARG A 81 -9.49 22.79 -25.69
C ARG A 81 -10.66 22.63 -24.74
N THR A 82 -11.54 21.69 -25.05
CA THR A 82 -12.55 21.25 -24.11
C THR A 82 -11.75 20.57 -23.01
N LEU A 83 -11.45 21.33 -21.96
CA LEU A 83 -10.88 20.78 -20.74
C LEU A 83 -11.83 19.67 -20.32
N GLN A 84 -11.36 18.44 -20.34
CA GLN A 84 -12.04 17.35 -19.68
C GLN A 84 -11.97 17.68 -18.19
N ILE A 85 -13.01 18.35 -17.67
CA ILE A 85 -13.03 18.89 -16.31
C ILE A 85 -12.83 17.76 -15.29
N PHE A 86 -13.26 16.55 -15.66
CA PHE A 86 -13.32 15.40 -14.78
C PHE A 86 -12.92 14.12 -15.52
N GLU A 87 -11.87 13.48 -15.04
CA GLU A 87 -11.42 12.15 -15.45
C GLU A 87 -11.63 11.20 -14.26
N VAL A 88 -12.15 10.00 -14.52
CA VAL A 88 -12.31 8.98 -13.49
C VAL A 88 -11.63 7.71 -13.97
N HIS A 89 -10.66 7.26 -13.19
CA HIS A 89 -10.02 5.98 -13.39
C HIS A 89 -10.31 5.05 -12.21
N GLY A 90 -10.14 3.76 -12.40
CA GLY A 90 -10.30 2.83 -11.31
C GLY A 90 -10.55 1.41 -11.75
N TYR A 91 -10.99 0.60 -10.79
CA TYR A 91 -11.45 -0.75 -11.07
C TYR A 91 -12.45 -1.23 -10.02
N LEU A 92 -13.36 -2.09 -10.46
CA LEU A 92 -14.10 -3.02 -9.61
C LEU A 92 -13.47 -4.40 -9.75
N ARG A 93 -13.18 -5.07 -8.64
CA ARG A 93 -12.61 -6.41 -8.59
C ARG A 93 -13.37 -7.26 -7.59
N MET A 94 -13.66 -8.50 -7.97
CA MET A 94 -13.97 -9.61 -7.06
C MET A 94 -12.80 -10.60 -7.08
N ARG A 95 -12.44 -11.11 -5.90
CA ARG A 95 -11.42 -12.16 -5.73
C ARG A 95 -12.02 -13.30 -4.92
N GLY A 96 -11.88 -14.53 -5.40
CA GLY A 96 -12.21 -15.75 -4.66
C GLY A 96 -10.93 -16.52 -4.37
N ASP A 97 -10.76 -16.95 -3.13
CA ASP A 97 -9.56 -17.59 -2.62
C ASP A 97 -9.95 -18.92 -1.93
N TYR A 98 -9.20 -19.98 -2.21
CA TYR A 98 -9.24 -21.21 -1.43
C TYR A 98 -7.83 -21.49 -0.92
N PHE A 99 -7.69 -21.65 0.39
CA PHE A 99 -6.42 -21.94 1.01
C PHE A 99 -6.43 -23.32 1.67
N HIS A 100 -5.28 -23.98 1.65
CA HIS A 100 -5.03 -25.22 2.38
C HIS A 100 -3.75 -25.06 3.20
N ARG A 101 -3.86 -25.21 4.52
CA ARG A 101 -2.77 -25.11 5.49
C ARG A 101 -1.96 -23.80 5.47
N LEU A 102 -2.60 -22.65 5.69
CA LEU A 102 -1.85 -21.39 5.90
C LEU A 102 -1.00 -21.40 7.17
N ASP A 103 -1.33 -22.28 8.12
CA ASP A 103 -0.55 -22.65 9.31
C ASP A 103 0.65 -23.57 9.01
N LEU A 104 0.86 -23.95 7.74
CA LEU A 104 1.83 -24.96 7.33
C LEU A 104 1.64 -26.32 8.03
N GLY A 105 0.46 -26.59 8.61
CA GLY A 105 0.21 -27.78 9.39
C GLY A 105 0.98 -27.86 10.72
N LEU A 106 1.44 -26.72 11.23
CA LEU A 106 2.08 -26.56 12.53
C LEU A 106 1.00 -26.23 13.58
N ALA A 107 1.00 -26.89 14.72
CA ALA A 107 0.00 -26.62 15.75
C ALA A 107 0.21 -25.25 16.42
N ASN A 108 -0.84 -24.45 16.56
CA ASN A 108 -0.76 -23.22 17.34
C ASN A 108 -0.82 -23.54 18.84
N THR A 109 0.32 -23.54 19.51
CA THR A 109 0.43 -23.77 20.96
C THR A 109 0.67 -22.43 21.64
N ARG A 110 -0.15 -22.05 22.63
CA ARG A 110 0.08 -20.83 23.42
C ARG A 110 1.47 -20.90 24.05
N PRO A 111 2.22 -19.78 24.11
CA PRO A 111 3.44 -19.77 24.89
C PRO A 111 3.12 -20.04 26.36
N SER A 112 3.69 -21.11 26.92
CA SER A 112 3.96 -21.09 28.37
C SER A 112 5.04 -20.04 28.61
N SER A 113 5.19 -19.55 29.84
CA SER A 113 6.12 -18.47 30.20
C SER A 113 7.57 -18.69 29.74
N ASP A 114 7.94 -19.92 29.37
CA ASP A 114 9.26 -20.30 28.88
C ASP A 114 9.28 -20.82 27.42
N ASP A 115 8.13 -20.93 26.75
CA ASP A 115 8.02 -21.60 25.45
C ASP A 115 7.49 -20.66 24.36
N TYR A 116 8.40 -20.04 23.60
CA TYR A 116 8.04 -19.29 22.38
C TYR A 116 7.57 -20.24 21.26
N SER A 117 6.59 -21.10 21.48
CA SER A 117 6.17 -22.12 20.49
C SER A 117 4.99 -21.69 19.61
N SER A 118 4.29 -20.59 19.92
CA SER A 118 3.18 -20.12 19.09
C SER A 118 3.65 -19.75 17.69
N THR A 119 2.91 -20.24 16.69
CA THR A 119 3.10 -19.84 15.30
C THR A 119 2.07 -18.78 14.99
N GLY A 120 2.50 -17.55 14.69
CA GLY A 120 1.61 -16.45 14.25
C GLY A 120 0.91 -16.66 12.90
N PHE A 121 0.79 -17.91 12.43
CA PHE A 121 0.13 -18.25 11.18
C PHE A 121 -1.38 -18.43 11.39
N PHE A 122 -2.16 -18.09 10.36
CA PHE A 122 -3.61 -18.18 10.42
C PHE A 122 -4.11 -19.63 10.37
N GLU A 123 -5.00 -19.98 11.30
CA GLU A 123 -5.72 -21.26 11.33
C GLU A 123 -7.24 -21.00 11.38
N PRO A 124 -8.06 -21.68 10.55
CA PRO A 124 -9.51 -21.49 10.56
C PRO A 124 -10.15 -21.88 11.91
N PRO A 125 -11.12 -21.12 12.43
CA PRO A 125 -11.74 -21.40 13.74
C PRO A 125 -12.35 -22.81 13.90
N ALA A 126 -12.80 -23.44 12.80
CA ALA A 126 -13.34 -24.80 12.82
C ALA A 126 -12.25 -25.89 12.89
N GLU A 127 -10.99 -25.50 12.70
CA GLU A 127 -9.81 -26.35 12.75
C GLU A 127 -8.93 -26.03 13.98
N THR A 128 -9.08 -24.86 14.61
CA THR A 128 -8.42 -24.48 15.87
C THR A 128 -9.00 -25.22 17.08
N ASP A 129 -8.13 -25.57 18.02
CA ASP A 129 -8.52 -25.94 19.38
C ASP A 129 -8.72 -24.67 20.23
N GLU A 130 -9.80 -24.59 21.00
CA GLU A 130 -10.11 -23.44 21.86
C GLU A 130 -9.49 -23.66 23.26
N GLN A 131 -8.95 -22.60 23.87
CA GLN A 131 -8.41 -22.69 25.22
C GLN A 131 -9.51 -22.39 26.24
N ASP A 132 -9.54 -23.13 27.35
CA ASP A 132 -10.38 -22.77 28.49
C ASP A 132 -9.85 -21.50 29.18
N THR A 133 -10.40 -20.35 28.79
CA THR A 133 -10.04 -19.05 29.39
C THR A 133 -10.66 -18.83 30.77
N SER A 134 -11.49 -19.76 31.27
CA SER A 134 -12.17 -19.61 32.56
C SER A 134 -11.26 -19.88 33.79
N SER A 135 -9.99 -20.20 33.58
CA SER A 135 -9.01 -20.41 34.64
C SER A 135 -7.62 -19.97 34.17
N PRO A 136 -7.10 -18.83 34.66
CA PRO A 136 -5.71 -18.41 34.41
C PRO A 136 -4.74 -19.54 34.80
N GLY A 137 -3.91 -19.99 33.86
CA GLY A 137 -2.99 -21.12 34.06
C GLY A 137 -3.55 -22.51 33.73
N SER A 138 -4.77 -22.62 33.21
CA SER A 138 -5.28 -23.90 32.71
C SER A 138 -4.74 -24.22 31.31
N GLU A 139 -3.98 -25.31 31.20
CA GLU A 139 -3.58 -25.91 29.92
C GLU A 139 -4.69 -26.77 29.28
N THR A 140 -5.90 -26.81 29.86
CA THR A 140 -7.00 -27.58 29.27
C THR A 140 -7.51 -26.89 28.01
N LEU A 141 -7.16 -27.47 26.86
CA LEU A 141 -7.82 -27.21 25.59
C LEU A 141 -9.27 -27.70 25.67
N ARG A 142 -10.24 -26.81 25.45
CA ARG A 142 -11.63 -27.16 25.17
C ARG A 142 -11.82 -27.15 23.67
N THR A 143 -12.09 -28.29 23.07
CA THR A 143 -12.56 -28.31 21.68
C THR A 143 -14.05 -27.99 21.68
N ASN A 144 -14.47 -26.92 21.01
CA ASN A 144 -15.89 -26.71 20.73
C ASN A 144 -16.47 -27.91 19.97
N ASP A 145 -17.80 -28.10 20.01
CA ASP A 145 -18.47 -29.25 19.43
C ASP A 145 -18.33 -29.36 17.90
N VAL A 146 -18.06 -28.22 17.24
CA VAL A 146 -17.85 -28.13 15.79
C VAL A 146 -16.40 -28.30 15.35
N ALA A 147 -15.43 -28.23 16.27
CA ALA A 147 -14.01 -28.38 16.00
C ALA A 147 -13.75 -29.72 15.32
N CYS A 148 -12.77 -29.76 14.41
CA CYS A 148 -12.51 -30.98 13.63
C CYS A 148 -12.29 -32.21 14.52
N ILE A 149 -11.54 -32.06 15.63
CA ILE A 149 -11.28 -33.14 16.57
C ILE A 149 -12.59 -33.70 17.12
N GLN A 150 -13.44 -32.83 17.70
CA GLN A 150 -14.69 -33.23 18.36
C GLN A 150 -15.71 -33.82 17.40
N ARG A 151 -15.82 -33.26 16.19
CA ARG A 151 -16.66 -33.79 15.10
C ARG A 151 -16.26 -35.21 14.70
N LEU A 152 -14.96 -35.48 14.56
CA LEU A 152 -14.47 -36.81 14.21
C LEU A 152 -14.57 -37.81 15.38
N GLN A 153 -14.34 -37.36 16.62
CA GLN A 153 -14.52 -38.18 17.81
C GLN A 153 -15.98 -38.66 17.92
N THR A 154 -16.94 -37.74 17.76
CA THR A 154 -18.38 -38.03 17.82
C THR A 154 -18.82 -38.97 16.68
N GLN A 155 -18.15 -38.93 15.53
CA GLN A 155 -18.36 -39.86 14.42
C GLN A 155 -17.71 -41.24 14.62
N GLY A 156 -17.14 -41.52 15.81
CA GLY A 156 -16.51 -42.80 16.12
C GLY A 156 -15.16 -43.01 15.40
N VAL A 157 -14.51 -41.95 14.93
CA VAL A 157 -13.17 -42.07 14.37
C VAL A 157 -12.19 -42.41 15.50
N PRO A 158 -11.33 -43.44 15.34
CA PRO A 158 -10.34 -43.78 16.37
C PRO A 158 -9.42 -42.59 16.65
N ALA A 159 -9.16 -42.30 17.94
CA ALA A 159 -8.34 -41.16 18.38
C ALA A 159 -7.00 -41.06 17.65
N SER A 160 -6.34 -42.20 17.39
CA SER A 160 -5.07 -42.29 16.65
C SER A 160 -5.13 -41.78 15.19
N LYS A 161 -6.33 -41.64 14.61
CA LYS A 161 -6.54 -41.16 13.23
C LYS A 161 -7.03 -39.72 13.17
N ILE A 162 -7.51 -39.15 14.27
CA ILE A 162 -8.21 -37.86 14.27
C ILE A 162 -7.29 -36.72 13.87
N GLY A 163 -6.15 -36.55 14.56
CA GLY A 163 -5.19 -35.49 14.23
C GLY A 163 -4.68 -35.57 12.79
N ASN A 164 -4.50 -36.78 12.25
CA ASN A 164 -4.14 -36.96 10.83
C ASN A 164 -5.25 -36.58 9.85
N ARG A 165 -6.52 -36.77 10.23
CA ARG A 165 -7.67 -36.40 9.39
C ARG A 165 -7.93 -34.90 9.43
N CYS A 166 -7.81 -34.25 10.59
CA CYS A 166 -7.94 -32.79 10.69
C CYS A 166 -6.86 -32.07 9.91
N ARG A 167 -5.59 -32.48 10.06
CA ARG A 167 -4.49 -31.97 9.23
C ARG A 167 -4.67 -32.17 7.72
N ARG A 168 -5.50 -33.13 7.28
CA ARG A 168 -5.82 -33.33 5.85
C ARG A 168 -7.00 -32.48 5.37
N ARG A 169 -7.84 -31.99 6.27
CA ARG A 169 -9.06 -31.21 5.97
C ARG A 169 -8.92 -29.72 6.27
N ASN A 170 -7.77 -29.28 6.78
CA ASN A 170 -7.43 -27.89 7.05
C ASN A 170 -7.36 -27.04 5.77
N GLY A 171 -8.51 -26.62 5.26
CA GLY A 171 -8.63 -25.67 4.18
C GLY A 171 -9.92 -24.88 4.29
N PHE A 172 -9.90 -23.65 3.80
CA PHE A 172 -11.01 -22.72 3.87
C PHE A 172 -11.14 -21.94 2.57
N ALA A 173 -12.37 -21.57 2.23
CA ALA A 173 -12.67 -20.70 1.10
C ALA A 173 -13.07 -19.33 1.63
N SER A 174 -12.67 -18.29 0.91
CA SER A 174 -13.09 -16.91 1.13
C SER A 174 -13.29 -16.22 -0.21
N ALA A 175 -13.97 -15.10 -0.20
CA ALA A 175 -14.03 -14.22 -1.36
C ALA A 175 -14.18 -12.79 -0.87
N ASN A 176 -13.66 -11.83 -1.63
CA ASN A 176 -13.78 -10.41 -1.35
C ASN A 176 -14.06 -9.59 -2.61
N MET A 177 -14.42 -8.33 -2.41
CA MET A 177 -14.50 -7.33 -3.47
C MET A 177 -13.71 -6.07 -3.12
N ARG A 178 -13.51 -5.20 -4.11
CA ARG A 178 -13.00 -3.83 -3.94
C ARG A 178 -13.43 -2.99 -5.15
N LEU A 179 -13.91 -1.78 -4.88
CA LEU A 179 -14.05 -0.71 -5.86
C LEU A 179 -13.03 0.38 -5.56
N ARG A 180 -12.04 0.56 -6.43
CA ARG A 180 -11.10 1.69 -6.36
C ARG A 180 -11.51 2.76 -7.36
N ILE A 181 -11.60 4.00 -6.90
CA ILE A 181 -11.94 5.18 -7.69
C ILE A 181 -10.82 6.21 -7.55
N SER A 182 -10.24 6.63 -8.66
CA SER A 182 -9.11 7.56 -8.73
C SER A 182 -9.46 8.75 -9.63
N PRO A 183 -10.27 9.71 -9.15
CA PRO A 183 -10.67 10.86 -9.95
C PRO A 183 -9.54 11.87 -10.08
N THR A 184 -9.49 12.54 -11.24
CA THR A 184 -8.69 13.74 -11.50
C THR A 184 -9.61 14.88 -11.93
N ILE A 185 -9.56 15.99 -11.19
CA ILE A 185 -10.30 17.22 -11.49
C ILE A 185 -9.32 18.22 -12.11
N HIS A 186 -9.61 18.65 -13.33
CA HIS A 186 -8.83 19.66 -14.04
C HIS A 186 -9.41 21.04 -13.77
N VAL A 187 -8.83 21.74 -12.79
CA VAL A 187 -9.26 23.11 -12.43
C VAL A 187 -8.85 24.09 -13.52
N THR A 188 -7.62 23.94 -14.01
CA THR A 188 -7.09 24.63 -15.19
C THR A 188 -6.26 23.65 -16.03
N ASP A 189 -5.62 24.13 -17.10
CA ASP A 189 -4.62 23.38 -17.86
C ASP A 189 -3.34 23.04 -17.06
N THR A 190 -3.11 23.78 -15.97
CA THR A 190 -1.90 23.74 -15.13
C THR A 190 -2.18 23.27 -13.70
N VAL A 191 -3.43 23.33 -13.24
CA VAL A 191 -3.82 22.98 -11.87
C VAL A 191 -4.76 21.78 -11.89
N LYS A 192 -4.36 20.73 -11.18
CA LYS A 192 -5.10 19.48 -11.04
C LYS A 192 -5.30 19.12 -9.57
N ILE A 193 -6.41 18.47 -9.28
CA ILE A 193 -6.68 17.82 -8.00
C ILE A 193 -6.85 16.33 -8.27
N HIS A 194 -6.16 15.50 -7.49
CA HIS A 194 -6.24 14.06 -7.58
C HIS A 194 -6.75 13.50 -6.27
N ALA A 195 -7.46 12.37 -6.34
CA ALA A 195 -7.83 11.60 -5.17
C ALA A 195 -7.77 10.10 -5.45
N GLN A 196 -7.79 9.30 -4.39
CA GLN A 196 -8.06 7.88 -4.45
C GLN A 196 -8.96 7.47 -3.29
N LEU A 197 -10.04 6.79 -3.66
CA LEU A 197 -11.05 6.27 -2.76
C LEU A 197 -11.14 4.77 -2.98
N ASP A 198 -11.12 4.00 -1.91
CA ASP A 198 -11.43 2.58 -1.97
C ASP A 198 -12.78 2.38 -1.23
N ALA A 199 -13.76 1.84 -1.96
CA ALA A 199 -15.06 1.46 -1.44
C ALA A 199 -15.15 -0.06 -1.38
N LEU A 200 -15.72 -0.57 -0.28
CA LEU A 200 -15.79 -2.00 0.01
C LEU A 200 -14.39 -2.64 -0.09
N ASP A 201 -13.37 -1.97 0.47
CA ASP A 201 -11.96 -2.33 0.30
C ASP A 201 -11.66 -3.71 0.91
N ASN A 202 -11.47 -4.73 0.06
CA ASN A 202 -11.30 -6.13 0.47
C ASN A 202 -12.47 -6.64 1.33
N LEU A 203 -13.69 -6.12 1.10
CA LEU A 203 -14.87 -6.55 1.83
C LEU A 203 -15.19 -8.02 1.51
N VAL A 204 -15.24 -8.86 2.55
CA VAL A 204 -15.57 -10.28 2.41
C VAL A 204 -17.00 -10.44 1.90
N LEU A 205 -17.20 -11.26 0.87
CA LEU A 205 -18.52 -11.46 0.28
C LEU A 205 -19.47 -12.11 1.30
N GLY A 206 -20.64 -11.50 1.49
CA GLY A 206 -21.65 -11.96 2.44
C GLY A 206 -21.41 -11.53 3.90
N SER A 207 -20.35 -10.76 4.18
CA SER A 207 -20.16 -10.13 5.49
C SER A 207 -21.25 -9.11 5.80
N THR A 208 -21.25 -8.61 7.03
CA THR A 208 -22.19 -7.59 7.55
C THR A 208 -23.68 -7.93 7.33
N PRO A 209 -24.14 -9.19 7.57
CA PRO A 209 -25.55 -9.54 7.43
C PRO A 209 -26.43 -8.76 8.43
N ASP A 210 -27.72 -8.59 8.14
CA ASP A 210 -28.68 -7.97 9.07
C ASP A 210 -28.91 -8.76 10.37
N SER A 211 -28.44 -10.00 10.47
CA SER A 211 -28.38 -10.81 11.69
C SER A 211 -27.20 -10.48 12.60
N TYR A 212 -26.17 -9.78 12.09
CA TYR A 212 -24.94 -9.52 12.82
C TYR A 212 -25.24 -8.72 14.09
N GLY A 213 -24.69 -9.17 15.23
CA GLY A 213 -24.94 -8.56 16.54
C GLY A 213 -26.24 -9.00 17.22
N TRP A 214 -27.02 -9.90 16.61
CA TRP A 214 -28.26 -10.48 17.20
C TRP A 214 -29.40 -9.48 17.44
N ASP A 215 -29.28 -8.25 16.95
CA ASP A 215 -30.23 -7.17 17.23
C ASP A 215 -31.49 -7.21 16.36
N HIS A 216 -31.51 -8.01 15.29
CA HIS A 216 -32.59 -8.01 14.32
C HIS A 216 -33.61 -9.13 14.60
N PRO A 217 -34.87 -8.81 14.98
CA PRO A 217 -35.84 -9.77 15.48
C PRO A 217 -36.32 -10.78 14.42
N TRP A 218 -36.08 -10.49 13.12
CA TRP A 218 -36.44 -11.38 12.01
C TRP A 218 -35.24 -12.15 11.45
N ALA A 219 -34.04 -11.92 11.97
CA ALA A 219 -32.82 -12.63 11.58
C ALA A 219 -32.08 -13.14 12.84
N PRO A 220 -32.70 -14.04 13.63
CA PRO A 220 -32.15 -14.45 14.93
C PRO A 220 -30.84 -15.26 14.83
N ILE A 221 -30.50 -15.74 13.63
CA ILE A 221 -29.22 -16.34 13.24
C ILE A 221 -28.96 -15.95 11.78
N ASP A 222 -27.70 -16.05 11.33
CA ASP A 222 -27.29 -15.73 9.95
C ASP A 222 -28.09 -16.46 8.86
N LEU A 223 -28.64 -17.64 9.16
CA LEU A 223 -29.50 -18.37 8.23
C LEU A 223 -30.75 -17.58 7.80
N TYR A 224 -31.25 -16.69 8.65
CA TYR A 224 -32.42 -15.86 8.38
C TYR A 224 -32.06 -14.47 7.84
N THR A 225 -30.78 -14.23 7.52
CA THR A 225 -30.38 -12.95 6.94
C THR A 225 -31.14 -12.70 5.63
N ARG A 226 -31.62 -11.47 5.45
CA ARG A 226 -32.35 -11.06 4.23
C ARG A 226 -31.60 -10.01 3.42
N THR A 227 -30.60 -9.38 4.03
CA THR A 227 -29.79 -8.33 3.39
C THR A 227 -28.44 -8.21 4.09
N GLN A 228 -27.47 -7.63 3.39
CA GLN A 228 -26.25 -7.11 3.99
C GLN A 228 -26.43 -5.62 4.31
N THR A 229 -25.88 -5.19 5.43
CA THR A 229 -25.81 -3.79 5.85
C THR A 229 -24.45 -3.20 5.44
N PRO A 230 -24.35 -1.91 5.09
CA PRO A 230 -23.07 -1.29 4.78
C PRO A 230 -22.07 -1.42 5.93
N PRO A 231 -20.80 -1.80 5.67
CA PRO A 231 -19.75 -1.75 6.67
C PRO A 231 -19.64 -0.37 7.33
N THR A 232 -19.74 -0.34 8.65
CA THR A 232 -19.67 0.86 9.48
C THR A 232 -18.76 0.58 10.66
N SER A 233 -17.69 1.39 10.77
CA SER A 233 -16.68 1.20 11.80
C SER A 233 -17.30 1.25 13.20
N GLY A 234 -16.96 0.29 14.06
CA GLY A 234 -17.45 0.19 15.43
C GLY A 234 -18.87 -0.36 15.59
N ILE A 235 -19.57 -0.70 14.50
CA ILE A 235 -20.90 -1.32 14.54
C ILE A 235 -20.85 -2.76 14.03
N ASN A 236 -20.51 -2.95 12.76
CA ASN A 236 -20.49 -4.26 12.09
C ASN A 236 -19.18 -4.53 11.33
N SER A 237 -18.22 -3.61 11.42
CA SER A 237 -16.93 -3.64 10.74
C SER A 237 -15.92 -2.84 11.56
N PHE A 238 -14.63 -3.08 11.33
CA PHE A 238 -13.54 -2.23 11.86
C PHE A 238 -13.15 -1.11 10.90
N THR A 239 -13.74 -1.10 9.70
CA THR A 239 -13.50 -0.09 8.67
C THR A 239 -14.80 0.38 8.06
N ASP A 240 -14.87 1.65 7.69
CA ASP A 240 -16.01 2.21 6.98
C ASP A 240 -16.11 1.70 5.54
N SER A 241 -17.32 1.78 4.98
CA SER A 241 -17.61 1.36 3.60
C SER A 241 -16.79 2.09 2.53
N ILE A 242 -16.39 3.33 2.79
CA ILE A 242 -15.63 4.17 1.87
C ILE A 242 -14.47 4.80 2.63
N VAL A 243 -13.25 4.57 2.16
CA VAL A 243 -12.03 5.15 2.72
C VAL A 243 -11.37 6.04 1.68
N VAL A 244 -11.17 7.31 2.03
CA VAL A 244 -10.36 8.23 1.23
C VAL A 244 -8.88 7.98 1.56
N LYS A 245 -8.18 7.27 0.68
CA LYS A 245 -6.76 6.92 0.90
C LYS A 245 -5.85 8.14 0.76
N ARG A 246 -6.13 9.00 -0.21
CA ARG A 246 -5.27 10.16 -0.55
C ARG A 246 -6.01 11.21 -1.36
N ALA A 247 -5.57 12.47 -1.19
CA ALA A 247 -6.02 13.62 -1.96
C ALA A 247 -4.90 14.68 -1.99
N TRP A 248 -4.56 15.17 -3.18
CA TRP A 248 -3.47 16.13 -3.36
C TRP A 248 -3.72 17.06 -4.54
N GLY A 249 -3.13 18.24 -4.48
CA GLY A 249 -3.07 19.19 -5.57
C GLY A 249 -1.76 19.08 -6.33
N GLN A 250 -1.80 19.30 -7.64
CA GLN A 250 -0.63 19.47 -8.49
C GLN A 250 -0.75 20.76 -9.30
N ILE A 251 0.34 21.53 -9.35
CA ILE A 251 0.47 22.76 -10.13
C ILE A 251 1.69 22.61 -11.03
N HIS A 252 1.45 22.60 -12.34
CA HIS A 252 2.48 22.56 -13.37
C HIS A 252 2.72 23.97 -13.93
N PHE A 253 3.96 24.44 -13.85
CA PHE A 253 4.37 25.72 -14.42
C PHE A 253 5.07 25.49 -15.76
N GLY A 254 4.72 26.28 -16.78
CA GLY A 254 5.22 26.10 -18.15
C GLY A 254 6.75 26.22 -18.34
N PHE A 255 7.51 26.59 -17.31
CA PHE A 255 8.97 26.58 -17.30
C PHE A 255 9.58 25.26 -16.79
N GLY A 256 8.76 24.22 -16.54
CA GLY A 256 9.20 22.87 -16.17
C GLY A 256 9.19 22.58 -14.67
N LEU A 257 8.61 23.47 -13.84
CA LEU A 257 8.43 23.24 -12.40
C LEU A 257 7.06 22.61 -12.13
N ASP A 258 7.05 21.56 -11.32
CA ASP A 258 5.86 20.92 -10.77
C ASP A 258 5.87 21.04 -9.25
N VAL A 259 4.77 21.54 -8.70
CA VAL A 259 4.53 21.62 -7.26
C VAL A 259 3.37 20.70 -6.91
N SER A 260 3.60 19.75 -6.02
CA SER A 260 2.57 18.84 -5.51
C SER A 260 2.46 18.96 -4.00
N PHE A 261 1.24 18.97 -3.46
CA PHE A 261 1.01 19.08 -2.02
C PHE A 261 -0.24 18.33 -1.56
N GLY A 262 -0.16 17.75 -0.36
CA GLY A 262 -1.25 16.98 0.26
C GLY A 262 -0.83 15.54 0.55
N ARG A 263 -1.81 14.68 0.82
CA ARG A 263 -1.58 13.23 0.98
C ARG A 263 -1.51 12.62 -0.41
N MET A 264 -0.34 12.19 -0.84
CA MET A 264 -0.11 11.74 -2.21
C MET A 264 0.55 10.35 -2.29
N PRO A 265 0.43 9.66 -3.44
CA PRO A 265 1.09 8.38 -3.64
C PRO A 265 2.61 8.53 -3.56
N ARG A 266 3.29 7.52 -3.03
CA ARG A 266 4.74 7.44 -3.13
C ARG A 266 5.19 6.12 -3.72
N HIS A 267 5.86 6.22 -4.87
CA HIS A 267 6.44 5.10 -5.59
C HIS A 267 7.86 5.47 -6.04
N TRP A 268 8.78 4.52 -5.96
CA TRP A 268 10.11 4.65 -6.54
C TRP A 268 10.57 3.29 -7.11
N GLY A 269 11.24 3.31 -8.26
CA GLY A 269 11.80 2.10 -8.87
C GLY A 269 10.81 0.96 -9.15
N LEU A 270 11.20 -0.25 -8.76
CA LEU A 270 10.40 -1.48 -8.61
C LEU A 270 9.42 -1.41 -7.43
N GLY A 271 9.75 -0.60 -6.42
CA GLY A 271 8.95 -0.37 -5.22
C GLY A 271 9.35 -1.25 -4.04
N ILE A 272 10.64 -1.53 -3.85
CA ILE A 272 11.08 -2.31 -2.68
C ILE A 272 11.13 -1.49 -1.40
N VAL A 273 11.28 -0.15 -1.48
CA VAL A 273 11.14 0.75 -0.33
C VAL A 273 9.78 1.44 -0.34
N TYR A 274 9.48 2.17 -1.42
CA TYR A 274 8.23 2.92 -1.57
C TYR A 274 7.42 2.39 -2.74
N ASN A 275 6.23 1.92 -2.46
CA ASN A 275 5.31 1.41 -3.45
C ASN A 275 3.91 1.94 -3.17
N ASP A 276 3.35 2.67 -4.13
CA ASP A 276 2.09 3.38 -3.96
C ASP A 276 0.84 2.51 -4.03
N GLY A 277 0.98 1.21 -4.31
CA GLY A 277 -0.13 0.27 -4.36
C GLY A 277 -1.04 0.39 -5.58
N ASN A 278 -0.65 1.20 -6.58
CA ASN A 278 -1.37 1.28 -7.85
C ASN A 278 -0.75 0.36 -8.93
N GLY A 279 0.42 -0.19 -8.61
CA GLY A 279 1.36 -0.78 -9.55
C GLY A 279 1.92 0.27 -10.52
N TYR A 280 3.10 -0.03 -11.07
CA TYR A 280 3.74 0.84 -12.07
C TYR A 280 3.70 0.17 -13.44
N ASP A 281 3.57 0.99 -14.49
CA ASP A 281 3.55 0.50 -15.87
C ASP A 281 4.95 0.01 -16.28
N ARG A 282 5.07 -1.30 -16.48
CA ARG A 282 6.26 -1.96 -17.02
C ARG A 282 6.22 -2.02 -18.55
N ASN A 283 5.16 -1.49 -19.15
CA ASN A 283 4.80 -1.57 -20.55
C ASN A 283 4.56 -3.02 -21.02
N GLU A 284 4.04 -3.85 -20.12
CA GLU A 284 3.70 -5.24 -20.42
C GLU A 284 2.22 -5.42 -20.75
N ARG A 285 1.91 -6.58 -21.31
CA ARG A 285 0.52 -6.99 -21.51
C ARG A 285 -0.16 -7.26 -20.16
N GLY A 286 0.49 -8.04 -19.29
CA GLY A 286 -0.06 -8.48 -18.01
C GLY A 286 0.00 -7.49 -16.84
N ASP A 287 0.35 -6.22 -17.07
CA ASP A 287 0.50 -5.23 -15.98
C ASP A 287 -0.82 -4.93 -15.28
N ILE A 288 -1.92 -4.86 -16.04
CA ILE A 288 -3.28 -4.63 -15.51
C ILE A 288 -3.57 -5.60 -14.36
N VAL A 289 -3.30 -6.88 -14.58
CA VAL A 289 -3.61 -7.95 -13.64
C VAL A 289 -2.74 -7.87 -12.38
N ARG A 290 -1.48 -7.43 -12.50
CA ARG A 290 -0.62 -7.21 -11.32
C ARG A 290 -1.07 -6.00 -10.51
N MET A 291 -1.54 -4.94 -11.17
CA MET A 291 -1.94 -3.67 -10.54
C MET A 291 -3.20 -3.78 -9.67
N VAL A 292 -4.13 -4.67 -10.04
CA VAL A 292 -5.43 -4.82 -9.35
C VAL A 292 -5.36 -5.74 -8.13
N ASP A 293 -4.30 -6.55 -8.02
CA ASP A 293 -4.13 -7.51 -6.94
C ASP A 293 -3.29 -6.97 -5.76
N THR A 294 -2.78 -5.74 -5.87
CA THR A 294 -2.02 -5.12 -4.79
C THR A 294 -2.95 -4.65 -3.68
N ASP A 295 -2.79 -5.23 -2.49
CA ASP A 295 -3.60 -4.90 -1.31
C ASP A 295 -3.03 -3.77 -0.46
N TRP A 296 -1.72 -3.52 -0.59
CA TRP A 296 -0.97 -2.50 0.16
C TRP A 296 -0.61 -1.29 -0.70
N GLY A 297 -0.22 -0.18 -0.08
CA GLY A 297 0.30 0.98 -0.80
C GLY A 297 0.62 2.17 0.09
N ASP A 298 1.70 2.86 -0.24
CA ASP A 298 2.22 4.00 0.51
C ASP A 298 1.56 5.31 0.07
N SER A 299 1.20 6.10 1.08
CA SER A 299 0.82 7.50 0.93
C SER A 299 1.63 8.34 1.89
N VAL A 300 1.95 9.57 1.48
CA VAL A 300 2.73 10.50 2.30
C VAL A 300 2.12 11.89 2.25
N ASP A 301 2.06 12.54 3.41
CA ASP A 301 1.70 13.95 3.51
C ASP A 301 2.96 14.76 3.19
N SER A 302 2.93 15.51 2.08
CA SER A 302 4.17 16.04 1.51
C SER A 302 3.94 17.34 0.74
N LEU A 303 4.98 18.17 0.72
CA LEU A 303 5.19 19.22 -0.28
C LEU A 303 6.37 18.81 -1.15
N ARG A 304 6.12 18.58 -2.44
CA ARG A 304 7.13 18.18 -3.42
C ARG A 304 7.29 19.23 -4.50
N LEU A 305 8.55 19.56 -4.77
CA LEU A 305 8.98 20.39 -5.89
C LEU A 305 9.75 19.50 -6.85
N SER A 306 9.31 19.41 -8.11
CA SER A 306 9.99 18.67 -9.16
C SER A 306 10.33 19.61 -10.31
N TYR A 307 11.52 19.48 -10.88
CA TYR A 307 11.97 20.31 -11.99
C TYR A 307 12.54 19.45 -13.10
N ASP A 308 11.99 19.62 -14.30
CA ASP A 308 12.42 18.93 -15.51
C ASP A 308 13.58 19.67 -16.18
N ILE A 309 14.75 19.06 -16.14
CA ILE A 309 16.00 19.55 -16.71
C ILE A 309 16.22 18.87 -18.07
N GLY A 310 16.19 19.65 -19.14
CA GLY A 310 16.51 19.16 -20.48
C GLY A 310 15.91 20.02 -21.59
N LYS A 311 16.61 20.14 -22.72
CA LYS A 311 16.09 20.87 -23.90
C LYS A 311 15.05 20.06 -24.70
N ASP A 312 15.05 18.74 -24.54
CA ASP A 312 14.20 17.81 -25.28
C ASP A 312 13.56 16.80 -24.31
N ARG A 313 12.25 16.59 -24.44
CA ARG A 313 11.47 15.61 -23.66
C ARG A 313 12.01 14.18 -23.75
N ARG A 314 12.83 13.88 -24.78
CA ARG A 314 13.49 12.56 -24.96
C ARG A 314 14.64 12.29 -23.98
N ARG A 315 15.18 13.32 -23.33
CA ARG A 315 16.37 13.26 -22.47
C ARG A 315 16.21 14.11 -21.20
N THR A 316 14.98 14.28 -20.73
CA THR A 316 14.69 15.03 -19.51
C THR A 316 15.18 14.26 -18.28
N HIS A 317 15.86 14.96 -17.38
CA HIS A 317 16.11 14.55 -16.02
C HIS A 317 15.16 15.30 -15.09
N THR A 318 14.48 14.61 -14.21
CA THR A 318 13.62 15.22 -13.20
C THR A 318 14.40 15.27 -11.88
N LEU A 319 14.64 16.47 -11.38
CA LEU A 319 15.16 16.71 -10.03
C LEU A 319 13.96 16.96 -9.12
N ALA A 320 13.77 16.15 -8.08
CA ALA A 320 12.69 16.37 -7.13
C ALA A 320 13.21 16.47 -5.70
N PHE A 321 12.72 17.47 -4.98
CA PHE A 321 12.88 17.64 -3.55
C PHE A 321 11.50 17.54 -2.88
N SER A 322 11.41 16.82 -1.77
CA SER A 322 10.21 16.84 -0.94
C SER A 322 10.53 17.05 0.53
N TRP A 323 9.64 17.81 1.17
CA TRP A 323 9.53 17.89 2.61
C TRP A 323 8.26 17.13 3.01
N ASP A 324 8.47 16.07 3.78
CA ASP A 324 7.45 15.07 4.08
C ASP A 324 7.19 15.04 5.60
N TRP A 325 5.92 14.95 5.97
CA TRP A 325 5.46 14.70 7.33
C TRP A 325 5.16 13.20 7.44
N ALA A 326 6.14 12.43 7.91
CA ALA A 326 6.01 10.96 7.95
C ALA A 326 5.14 10.48 9.13
N ALA A 327 5.17 11.21 10.25
CA ALA A 327 4.30 11.02 11.40
C ALA A 327 4.28 12.30 12.26
N SER A 328 3.17 12.56 12.94
CA SER A 328 3.01 13.73 13.81
C SER A 328 2.67 13.38 15.27
N GLY A 329 2.88 12.14 15.69
CA GLY A 329 2.42 11.67 17.01
C GLY A 329 0.90 11.72 17.18
N PRO A 330 0.39 11.55 18.42
CA PRO A 330 -1.02 11.70 18.75
C PRO A 330 -1.53 13.14 18.56
N THR A 331 -2.77 13.28 18.10
CA THR A 331 -3.46 14.57 17.99
C THR A 331 -4.25 14.89 19.26
N THR A 332 -4.60 16.17 19.42
CA THR A 332 -5.45 16.60 20.54
C THR A 332 -6.83 15.94 20.51
N SER A 333 -7.39 15.66 19.34
CA SER A 333 -8.62 14.88 19.25
C SER A 333 -8.48 13.43 19.71
N GLN A 334 -7.32 12.81 19.45
CA GLN A 334 -7.05 11.44 19.87
C GLN A 334 -6.88 11.33 21.38
N LEU A 335 -6.34 12.36 22.06
CA LEU A 335 -6.12 12.30 23.52
C LEU A 335 -7.25 12.95 24.33
N LEU A 336 -7.84 14.04 23.83
CA LEU A 336 -8.86 14.84 24.54
C LEU A 336 -10.29 14.53 24.06
N GLY A 337 -10.44 13.65 23.08
CA GLY A 337 -11.72 13.09 22.66
C GLY A 337 -12.66 14.05 21.91
N PRO A 338 -13.89 13.60 21.62
CA PRO A 338 -14.85 14.32 20.79
C PRO A 338 -15.34 15.63 21.43
N GLY A 339 -15.34 15.75 22.76
CA GLY A 339 -15.69 17.00 23.44
C GLY A 339 -14.73 18.16 23.12
N TRP A 340 -13.48 17.83 22.77
CA TRP A 340 -12.48 18.79 22.29
C TRP A 340 -12.69 19.16 20.82
N SER A 341 -12.77 18.16 19.94
CA SER A 341 -12.80 18.35 18.48
C SER A 341 -14.16 18.75 17.93
N SER A 342 -15.25 18.13 18.42
CA SER A 342 -16.63 18.38 17.97
C SER A 342 -17.38 19.40 18.83
N GLY A 343 -16.92 19.66 20.06
CA GLY A 343 -17.53 20.61 21.00
C GLY A 343 -17.25 22.10 20.70
N GLY A 344 -16.52 22.42 19.63
CA GLY A 344 -16.21 23.81 19.23
C GLY A 344 -15.24 24.54 20.16
N ARG A 345 -14.48 23.81 21.00
CA ARG A 345 -13.48 24.39 21.91
C ARG A 345 -12.28 24.97 21.15
N VAL A 346 -11.95 24.37 20.01
CA VAL A 346 -10.89 24.80 19.11
C VAL A 346 -11.37 24.75 17.66
N GLY A 347 -10.73 25.53 16.78
CA GLY A 347 -11.09 25.57 15.36
C GLY A 347 -10.60 24.36 14.54
N GLN A 348 -9.58 23.65 15.03
CA GLN A 348 -8.99 22.46 14.40
C GLN A 348 -8.17 21.67 15.41
N ASP A 349 -7.95 20.39 15.13
CA ASP A 349 -7.02 19.56 15.89
C ASP A 349 -5.57 19.86 15.50
N PHE A 350 -4.65 19.55 16.42
CA PHE A 350 -3.22 19.71 16.22
C PHE A 350 -2.47 18.55 16.89
N SER A 351 -1.23 18.31 16.47
CA SER A 351 -0.35 17.39 17.17
C SER A 351 -0.10 17.89 18.60
N VAL A 352 -0.16 16.97 19.56
CA VAL A 352 -0.03 17.27 20.99
C VAL A 352 1.40 17.68 21.34
N GLU A 353 2.39 17.12 20.65
CA GLU A 353 3.80 17.36 20.90
C GLU A 353 4.51 17.83 19.62
N LYS A 354 5.43 18.77 19.74
CA LYS A 354 6.17 19.32 18.61
C LYS A 354 7.36 18.42 18.21
N PHE A 355 7.99 17.78 19.20
CA PHE A 355 9.27 17.10 19.08
C PHE A 355 9.15 15.59 18.78
N ASP A 356 7.95 15.04 18.82
CA ASP A 356 7.66 13.65 18.46
C ASP A 356 7.32 13.44 16.97
N ASN A 357 7.18 14.54 16.23
CA ASN A 357 7.04 14.53 14.78
C ASN A 357 8.26 13.88 14.09
N VAL A 358 8.00 13.07 13.08
CA VAL A 358 9.00 12.51 12.17
C VAL A 358 9.08 13.40 10.93
N TYR A 359 10.13 14.22 10.86
CA TYR A 359 10.43 15.01 9.69
C TYR A 359 11.26 14.20 8.71
N GLN A 360 10.90 14.28 7.43
CA GLN A 360 11.60 13.59 6.37
C GLN A 360 11.87 14.53 5.20
N TRP A 361 13.09 14.47 4.68
CA TRP A 361 13.48 15.15 3.46
C TRP A 361 13.92 14.13 2.43
N THR A 362 13.45 14.30 1.20
CA THR A 362 13.83 13.44 0.08
C THR A 362 14.41 14.30 -1.04
N LEU A 363 15.53 13.86 -1.60
CA LEU A 363 16.09 14.39 -2.84
C LEU A 363 16.22 13.25 -3.84
N SER A 364 15.78 13.45 -5.07
CA SER A 364 15.92 12.47 -6.14
C SER A 364 16.29 13.12 -7.46
N LEU A 365 17.07 12.39 -8.24
CA LEU A 365 17.38 12.71 -9.62
C LEU A 365 17.05 11.48 -10.46
N GLU A 366 16.12 11.64 -11.39
CA GLU A 366 15.61 10.54 -12.20
C GLU A 366 15.65 10.89 -13.69
N ARG A 367 15.90 9.89 -14.53
CA ARG A 367 15.65 9.95 -15.97
C ARG A 367 14.79 8.75 -16.36
N ARG A 368 13.49 9.00 -16.57
CA ARG A 368 12.48 8.01 -16.95
C ARG A 368 11.79 8.40 -18.24
N ASP A 369 11.69 7.46 -19.16
CA ASP A 369 10.95 7.61 -20.42
C ASP A 369 9.47 7.34 -20.17
N ALA A 370 8.59 8.23 -20.63
CA ALA A 370 7.15 8.00 -20.61
C ALA A 370 6.79 6.72 -21.42
N PRO A 371 5.72 5.99 -21.06
CA PRO A 371 5.39 4.70 -21.70
C PRO A 371 5.35 4.74 -23.23
N ASP A 372 4.74 5.77 -23.82
CA ASP A 372 4.67 5.91 -25.28
C ASP A 372 6.01 6.25 -25.93
N MET A 373 6.87 7.00 -25.23
CA MET A 373 8.23 7.28 -25.69
C MET A 373 9.10 6.04 -25.64
N LEU A 374 8.97 5.23 -24.58
CA LEU A 374 9.64 3.94 -24.46
C LEU A 374 9.23 3.02 -25.61
N ARG A 375 7.92 2.87 -25.89
CA ARG A 375 7.40 2.08 -27.02
C ARG A 375 8.00 2.53 -28.36
N ARG A 376 8.03 3.84 -28.61
CA ARG A 376 8.59 4.41 -29.85
C ARG A 376 10.08 4.12 -29.99
N LYS A 377 10.87 4.31 -28.93
CA LYS A 377 12.31 4.02 -28.94
C LYS A 377 12.59 2.53 -29.19
N LEU A 378 11.81 1.65 -28.54
CA LEU A 378 11.92 0.20 -28.76
C LEU A 378 11.53 -0.22 -30.18
N ALA A 379 10.54 0.44 -30.79
CA ALA A 379 10.17 0.21 -32.19
C ALA A 379 11.26 0.63 -33.19
N MET A 380 12.18 1.52 -32.78
CA MET A 380 13.36 1.92 -33.55
C MET A 380 14.60 1.07 -33.25
N ASP A 381 14.45 -0.04 -32.51
CA ASP A 381 15.55 -0.93 -32.11
C ASP A 381 16.63 -0.28 -31.20
N ASP A 382 16.31 0.88 -30.59
CA ASP A 382 17.21 1.57 -29.67
C ASP A 382 17.31 0.85 -28.31
N VAL A 383 18.50 0.92 -27.70
CA VAL A 383 18.67 0.57 -26.28
C VAL A 383 18.21 1.76 -25.42
N VAL A 384 17.25 1.50 -24.53
CA VAL A 384 16.67 2.52 -23.66
C VAL A 384 17.14 2.32 -22.22
N PHE A 385 17.82 3.34 -21.70
CA PHE A 385 18.27 3.39 -20.31
C PHE A 385 17.41 4.36 -19.51
N ASN A 386 16.81 3.86 -18.43
CA ASN A 386 16.19 4.67 -17.40
C ASN A 386 16.88 4.39 -16.08
N TYR A 387 17.05 5.42 -15.27
CA TYR A 387 17.77 5.30 -14.01
C TYR A 387 17.39 6.44 -13.09
N GLY A 388 17.60 6.23 -11.80
CA GLY A 388 17.39 7.26 -10.80
C GLY A 388 18.18 6.96 -9.54
N VAL A 389 18.48 8.02 -8.80
CA VAL A 389 18.96 7.92 -7.43
C VAL A 389 18.06 8.76 -6.55
N MET A 390 17.69 8.22 -5.39
CA MET A 390 16.96 8.89 -4.35
C MET A 390 17.74 8.78 -3.03
N GLY A 391 17.79 9.87 -2.29
CA GLY A 391 18.29 9.90 -0.93
C GLY A 391 17.23 10.48 -0.01
N MET A 392 16.99 9.81 1.12
CA MET A 392 16.05 10.25 2.14
C MET A 392 16.75 10.37 3.48
N VAL A 393 16.41 11.40 4.26
CA VAL A 393 16.82 11.54 5.65
C VAL A 393 15.59 11.74 6.52
N ARG A 394 15.47 10.95 7.59
CA ARG A 394 14.45 11.06 8.64
C ARG A 394 15.08 11.46 9.96
N TYR A 395 14.37 12.30 10.70
CA TYR A 395 14.75 12.74 12.04
C TYR A 395 13.54 12.76 12.98
N GLN A 396 13.73 12.27 14.20
CA GLN A 396 12.76 12.35 15.30
C GLN A 396 13.52 12.49 16.62
N ASP A 397 13.19 13.49 17.43
CA ASP A 397 13.93 13.77 18.66
C ASP A 397 13.34 13.04 19.87
N VAL A 398 12.01 13.07 20.01
CA VAL A 398 11.27 12.52 21.15
C VAL A 398 10.26 11.49 20.65
N SER A 399 9.86 10.53 21.47
CA SER A 399 8.74 9.63 21.19
C SER A 399 8.35 8.89 22.47
N ALA A 400 7.15 8.30 22.51
CA ALA A 400 6.89 7.22 23.46
C ALA A 400 7.91 6.06 23.30
N PRO A 401 8.31 5.41 24.40
CA PRO A 401 9.11 4.19 24.39
C PRO A 401 8.43 3.09 23.57
N ILE A 402 9.23 2.24 22.93
CA ILE A 402 8.67 1.11 22.18
C ILE A 402 8.03 0.12 23.16
N GLY A 403 6.81 -0.29 22.86
CA GLY A 403 6.03 -1.20 23.70
C GLY A 403 5.31 -0.52 24.86
N ALA A 404 5.36 0.82 24.96
CA ALA A 404 4.41 1.55 25.78
C ALA A 404 2.97 1.24 25.31
N PRO A 405 2.00 1.08 26.22
CA PRO A 405 0.62 0.81 25.84
C PRO A 405 0.09 1.89 24.90
N GLY A 406 -0.69 1.47 23.90
CA GLY A 406 -1.30 2.40 22.96
C GLY A 406 -2.38 3.27 23.63
N PHE A 407 -2.57 4.48 23.10
CA PHE A 407 -3.74 5.30 23.41
C PHE A 407 -4.98 4.57 22.86
N GLY A 408 -5.85 4.09 23.73
CA GLY A 408 -7.00 3.26 23.35
C GLY A 408 -7.91 3.92 22.31
N ASP A 409 -8.73 3.10 21.65
CA ASP A 409 -9.72 3.53 20.65
C ASP A 409 -10.97 4.20 21.24
N GLY A 410 -11.06 4.30 22.57
CA GLY A 410 -12.24 4.80 23.27
C GLY A 410 -13.46 3.86 23.22
N LEU A 411 -13.29 2.63 22.72
CA LEU A 411 -14.36 1.62 22.60
C LEU A 411 -14.29 0.53 23.70
N GLY A 412 -13.37 0.67 24.66
CA GLY A 412 -13.22 -0.28 25.77
C GLY A 412 -12.69 -1.66 25.35
N THR A 413 -12.17 -1.81 24.13
CA THR A 413 -11.77 -3.10 23.53
C THR A 413 -10.28 -3.27 23.31
N ASN A 414 -9.44 -2.39 23.86
CA ASN A 414 -7.99 -2.54 23.68
C ASN A 414 -7.46 -3.62 24.65
N PRO A 415 -6.82 -4.70 24.16
CA PRO A 415 -6.26 -5.71 25.04
C PRO A 415 -5.16 -5.08 25.87
N SER A 416 -5.34 -5.09 27.19
CA SER A 416 -4.19 -4.96 28.07
C SER A 416 -3.23 -6.10 27.72
N TYR A 417 -1.91 -5.84 27.75
CA TYR A 417 -0.91 -6.84 27.40
C TYR A 417 -0.96 -8.08 28.32
N TYR A 418 -1.71 -8.04 29.43
CA TYR A 418 -2.04 -9.19 30.29
C TYR A 418 -3.39 -8.97 31.02
N ASP A 419 -4.51 -9.31 30.39
CA ASP A 419 -5.84 -9.30 31.04
C ASP A 419 -6.06 -10.61 31.84
N ASP A 420 -5.49 -10.66 33.05
CA ASP A 420 -5.86 -11.65 34.08
C ASP A 420 -6.49 -10.98 35.33
N ALA A 421 -6.85 -9.69 35.26
CA ALA A 421 -7.51 -9.00 36.37
C ALA A 421 -9.06 -9.16 36.27
N PRO A 422 -9.75 -9.72 37.30
CA PRO A 422 -11.20 -9.90 37.28
C PRO A 422 -12.02 -8.60 37.46
N ASN A 423 -11.38 -7.45 37.30
CA ASN A 423 -12.00 -6.13 37.37
C ASN A 423 -11.23 -5.24 36.39
N PRO A 424 -11.72 -5.00 35.16
CA PRO A 424 -11.13 -3.99 34.30
C PRO A 424 -11.44 -2.67 35.00
N ASP A 425 -10.50 -2.17 35.79
CA ASP A 425 -10.61 -0.85 36.40
C ASP A 425 -10.63 0.13 35.22
N PRO A 426 -11.78 0.74 34.84
CA PRO A 426 -11.84 1.42 33.55
C PRO A 426 -11.12 2.77 33.56
N VAL A 427 -10.67 3.25 34.73
CA VAL A 427 -10.15 4.62 34.89
C VAL A 427 -9.14 4.79 36.04
N GLY A 428 -8.64 3.69 36.61
CA GLY A 428 -7.61 3.75 37.66
C GLY A 428 -6.23 4.02 37.05
N GLY A 429 -5.37 4.79 37.74
CA GLY A 429 -4.06 5.34 37.31
C GLY A 429 -2.96 4.38 36.80
N GLY A 430 -3.34 3.19 36.34
CA GLY A 430 -2.48 2.13 35.86
C GLY A 430 -3.07 1.22 34.76
N GLY A 431 -4.16 1.54 34.05
CA GLY A 431 -4.56 0.69 32.91
C GLY A 431 -5.80 1.15 32.14
N ALA A 432 -5.60 1.35 30.83
CA ALA A 432 -6.62 1.62 29.79
C ALA A 432 -7.35 2.99 29.82
N THR A 433 -7.47 3.52 28.60
CA THR A 433 -8.24 4.71 28.14
C THR A 433 -7.92 6.08 28.73
N LEU A 434 -7.11 6.86 27.99
CA LEU A 434 -7.30 8.31 27.86
C LEU A 434 -7.17 8.72 26.38
N GLY A 435 -7.92 8.01 25.53
CA GLY A 435 -8.08 8.26 24.10
C GLY A 435 -9.46 8.83 23.72
N ASN A 436 -10.27 9.17 24.71
CA ASN A 436 -11.69 9.51 24.58
C ASN A 436 -12.05 10.83 25.30
N GLY A 437 -11.08 11.54 25.86
CA GLY A 437 -11.30 12.80 26.60
C GLY A 437 -11.80 12.64 28.03
N GLU A 438 -11.79 11.42 28.56
CA GLU A 438 -11.97 11.16 29.98
C GLU A 438 -10.69 11.54 30.76
N VAL A 439 -10.81 11.69 32.08
CA VAL A 439 -9.69 11.92 33.00
C VAL A 439 -9.61 10.72 33.93
N ASP A 440 -8.40 10.36 34.35
CA ASP A 440 -8.19 9.30 35.36
C ASP A 440 -8.71 9.71 36.75
N ASP A 441 -8.71 8.78 37.69
CA ASP A 441 -9.10 9.03 39.10
C ASP A 441 -8.26 10.13 39.79
N GLU A 442 -7.07 10.42 39.27
CA GLU A 442 -6.18 11.50 39.72
C GLU A 442 -6.44 12.83 38.99
N GLY A 443 -7.34 12.85 37.99
CA GLY A 443 -7.71 14.02 37.20
C GLY A 443 -6.78 14.34 36.03
N ASN A 444 -5.86 13.44 35.67
CA ASN A 444 -4.98 13.60 34.52
C ASN A 444 -5.72 13.24 33.23
N ASP A 445 -5.49 14.01 32.17
CA ASP A 445 -6.03 13.71 30.85
C ASP A 445 -5.03 12.92 29.97
N GLY A 446 -5.45 12.59 28.74
CA GLY A 446 -4.59 11.84 27.82
C GLY A 446 -3.30 12.57 27.44
N VAL A 447 -3.28 13.90 27.52
CA VAL A 447 -2.07 14.70 27.25
C VAL A 447 -1.08 14.55 28.40
N ASP A 448 -1.53 14.62 29.65
CA ASP A 448 -0.70 14.39 30.83
C ASP A 448 -0.09 12.97 30.81
N ALA A 449 -0.93 11.97 30.50
CA ALA A 449 -0.48 10.59 30.38
C ALA A 449 0.57 10.43 29.27
N TYR A 450 0.35 11.03 28.10
CA TYR A 450 1.32 10.97 27.01
C TYR A 450 2.62 11.67 27.35
N ALA A 451 2.56 12.89 27.91
CA ALA A 451 3.73 13.67 28.29
C ALA A 451 4.60 12.93 29.32
N SER A 452 3.98 12.18 30.24
CA SER A 452 4.68 11.45 31.31
C SER A 452 5.58 10.31 30.83
N ILE A 453 5.36 9.80 29.62
CA ILE A 453 6.13 8.66 29.08
C ILE A 453 7.11 9.08 27.99
N LEU A 454 7.17 10.35 27.59
CA LEU A 454 8.04 10.79 26.50
C LEU A 454 9.53 10.63 26.84
N VAL A 455 10.29 10.04 25.92
CA VAL A 455 11.75 9.90 26.05
C VAL A 455 12.48 10.43 24.82
N HIS A 456 13.74 10.82 24.99
CA HIS A 456 14.57 11.23 23.86
C HIS A 456 14.98 10.04 23.00
N ARG A 457 14.33 9.92 21.84
CA ARG A 457 14.62 8.95 20.79
C ARG A 457 15.91 9.27 20.04
N ARG A 458 16.19 10.56 19.78
CA ARG A 458 17.32 11.09 18.99
C ARG A 458 17.59 10.25 17.72
N ALA A 459 16.51 9.88 17.02
CA ALA A 459 16.58 9.06 15.83
C ALA A 459 17.05 9.88 14.63
N ILE A 460 17.98 9.30 13.90
CA ILE A 460 18.36 9.74 12.56
C ILE A 460 18.51 8.52 11.66
N LEU A 461 17.90 8.57 10.49
CA LEU A 461 17.94 7.50 9.51
C LEU A 461 18.17 8.08 8.12
N ALA A 462 19.11 7.53 7.38
CA ALA A 462 19.34 7.81 5.97
C ALA A 462 19.00 6.58 5.13
N THR A 463 18.25 6.77 4.05
CA THR A 463 17.84 5.72 3.12
C THR A 463 18.25 6.11 1.70
N PRO A 464 19.45 5.71 1.23
CA PRO A 464 19.78 5.76 -0.18
C PRO A 464 19.04 4.66 -0.95
N ASP A 465 18.65 4.98 -2.17
CA ASP A 465 17.90 4.09 -3.06
C ASP A 465 18.32 4.36 -4.53
N LEU A 466 18.74 3.30 -5.20
CA LEU A 466 19.19 3.30 -6.59
C LEU A 466 18.24 2.48 -7.44
N TRP A 467 17.82 3.05 -8.57
CA TRP A 467 17.01 2.35 -9.57
C TRP A 467 17.63 2.42 -10.96
N LEU A 468 17.53 1.31 -11.70
CA LEU A 468 18.00 1.16 -13.07
C LEU A 468 17.03 0.28 -13.86
N ARG A 469 16.67 0.70 -15.07
CA ARG A 469 15.95 -0.11 -16.05
C ARG A 469 16.61 0.01 -17.42
N VAL A 470 16.89 -1.13 -18.04
CA VAL A 470 17.41 -1.25 -19.40
C VAL A 470 16.41 -2.03 -20.24
N ASN A 471 15.97 -1.44 -21.35
CA ASN A 471 15.12 -2.11 -22.32
C ASN A 471 15.84 -2.16 -23.67
N TRP A 472 15.74 -3.30 -24.35
CA TRP A 472 16.22 -3.46 -25.71
C TRP A 472 15.40 -4.54 -26.43
N ARG A 473 14.67 -4.16 -27.48
CA ARG A 473 13.73 -5.09 -28.14
C ARG A 473 12.76 -5.70 -27.13
N THR A 474 12.83 -7.02 -26.94
CA THR A 474 12.01 -7.80 -25.99
C THR A 474 12.72 -8.05 -24.65
N LEU A 475 13.99 -7.64 -24.51
CA LEU A 475 14.76 -7.71 -23.27
C LEU A 475 14.37 -6.55 -22.35
N ARG A 476 14.12 -6.87 -21.08
CA ARG A 476 14.08 -5.91 -19.97
C ARG A 476 14.94 -6.42 -18.82
N VAL A 477 15.79 -5.54 -18.31
CA VAL A 477 16.47 -5.74 -17.03
C VAL A 477 16.13 -4.56 -16.14
N GLU A 478 15.61 -4.81 -14.96
CA GLU A 478 15.26 -3.78 -13.99
C GLU A 478 15.83 -4.14 -12.63
N PHE A 479 16.43 -3.18 -11.95
CA PHE A 479 17.14 -3.36 -10.70
C PHE A 479 16.83 -2.20 -9.76
N GLU A 480 16.56 -2.50 -8.50
CA GLU A 480 16.48 -1.54 -7.41
C GLU A 480 17.32 -2.03 -6.23
N ALA A 481 18.06 -1.13 -5.59
CA ALA A 481 18.82 -1.44 -4.39
C ALA A 481 18.74 -0.27 -3.41
N ALA A 482 18.45 -0.59 -2.15
CA ALA A 482 18.30 0.40 -1.10
C ALA A 482 18.85 -0.10 0.23
N GLY A 483 19.14 0.82 1.14
CA GLY A 483 19.56 0.48 2.49
C GLY A 483 19.11 1.51 3.50
N ASN A 484 19.08 1.14 4.78
CA ASN A 484 18.73 2.00 5.90
C ASN A 484 19.92 2.09 6.84
N PHE A 485 20.40 3.32 7.08
CA PHE A 485 21.60 3.58 7.88
C PHE A 485 21.32 4.65 8.91
N GLY A 486 21.51 4.34 10.18
CA GLY A 486 21.12 5.29 11.21
C GLY A 486 21.31 4.80 12.62
N ARG A 487 20.66 5.49 13.54
CA ARG A 487 20.62 5.16 14.95
C ARG A 487 19.38 5.73 15.61
N PHE A 488 18.96 5.10 16.69
CA PHE A 488 17.98 5.64 17.63
C PHE A 488 18.25 5.10 19.03
N TYR A 489 17.59 5.65 20.02
CA TYR A 489 17.62 5.14 21.40
C TYR A 489 16.33 4.41 21.71
N ALA A 490 16.43 3.24 22.33
CA ALA A 490 15.29 2.44 22.77
C ALA A 490 15.62 1.73 24.07
N ARG A 491 14.58 1.27 24.77
CA ARG A 491 14.75 0.44 25.97
C ARG A 491 15.41 -0.88 25.61
N ASP A 492 16.00 -1.54 26.60
CA ASP A 492 16.63 -2.84 26.41
C ASP A 492 15.57 -3.93 26.60
N PHE A 493 15.01 -4.43 25.50
CA PHE A 493 13.89 -5.38 25.56
C PHE A 493 14.20 -6.67 26.32
N GLU A 494 15.47 -7.08 26.40
CA GLU A 494 15.89 -8.29 27.10
C GLU A 494 16.10 -8.01 28.59
N ALA A 495 16.84 -6.95 28.93
CA ALA A 495 17.07 -6.59 30.33
C ALA A 495 15.79 -6.09 31.04
N ASP A 496 14.86 -5.50 30.28
CA ASP A 496 13.64 -4.91 30.81
C ASP A 496 12.45 -5.88 30.80
N ALA A 497 12.58 -7.10 30.23
CA ALA A 497 11.48 -8.05 30.10
C ALA A 497 10.84 -8.39 31.47
N ASP A 498 11.65 -8.85 32.42
CA ASP A 498 11.19 -9.22 33.77
C ASP A 498 10.69 -8.00 34.55
N THR A 499 11.31 -6.83 34.33
CA THR A 499 10.96 -5.59 35.05
C THR A 499 9.62 -5.01 34.56
N VAL A 500 9.34 -5.09 33.26
CA VAL A 500 8.06 -4.68 32.67
C VAL A 500 6.93 -5.62 33.09
N LEU A 501 7.21 -6.92 33.29
CA LEU A 501 6.24 -7.89 33.79
C LEU A 501 5.98 -7.75 35.30
N ALA A 502 7.00 -7.37 36.07
CA ALA A 502 6.93 -7.25 37.53
C ALA A 502 6.36 -5.91 38.03
N SER A 503 6.53 -4.84 37.25
CA SER A 503 5.77 -3.59 37.42
C SER A 503 4.46 -3.73 36.65
N SER A 504 3.42 -2.95 36.94
CA SER A 504 2.15 -2.96 36.21
C SER A 504 2.27 -2.50 34.72
N GLY A 505 3.44 -2.65 34.08
CA GLY A 505 3.84 -2.14 32.77
C GLY A 505 3.95 -0.62 32.73
N ASN A 506 2.90 0.06 33.19
CA ASN A 506 2.73 1.50 33.16
C ASN A 506 3.68 2.25 34.09
N GLU A 507 3.94 1.73 35.30
CA GLU A 507 4.92 2.35 36.20
C GLU A 507 6.35 2.29 35.65
N TYR A 508 6.69 1.25 34.90
CA TYR A 508 7.99 1.16 34.26
C TYR A 508 8.18 2.28 33.22
N PHE A 509 7.20 2.51 32.35
CA PHE A 509 7.32 3.53 31.30
C PHE A 509 7.36 4.96 31.84
N LYS A 510 6.62 5.25 32.92
CA LYS A 510 6.66 6.56 33.61
C LYS A 510 8.03 6.83 34.26
N ASN A 511 8.70 5.79 34.73
CA ASN A 511 10.01 5.90 35.38
C ASN A 511 11.18 5.75 34.40
N LEU A 512 10.91 5.45 33.12
CA LEU A 512 11.94 5.24 32.12
C LEU A 512 12.58 6.58 31.73
N SER A 513 13.84 6.76 32.11
CA SER A 513 14.61 7.95 31.76
C SER A 513 15.44 7.74 30.49
N THR A 514 15.80 8.84 29.83
CA THR A 514 16.64 8.81 28.62
C THR A 514 18.00 8.14 28.86
N ASP A 515 18.54 8.23 30.06
CA ASP A 515 19.85 7.66 30.43
C ASP A 515 19.83 6.14 30.54
N GLN A 516 18.64 5.54 30.68
CA GLN A 516 18.43 4.09 30.67
C GLN A 516 18.24 3.54 29.25
N LEU A 517 18.12 4.41 28.23
CA LEU A 517 17.95 3.97 26.86
C LEU A 517 19.28 3.54 26.25
N ARG A 518 19.20 2.43 25.52
CA ARG A 518 20.30 1.88 24.75
C ARG A 518 20.31 2.45 23.33
N ARG A 519 21.50 2.77 22.85
CA ARG A 519 21.69 3.14 21.45
C ARG A 519 21.56 1.90 20.56
N THR A 520 20.60 1.93 19.65
CA THR A 520 20.41 0.94 18.58
C THR A 520 20.96 1.48 17.27
N LEU A 521 21.76 0.69 16.56
CA LEU A 521 22.25 1.02 15.21
C LEU A 521 21.34 0.40 14.15
N VAL A 522 21.03 1.14 13.09
CA VAL A 522 20.28 0.61 11.94
C VAL A 522 21.25 0.42 10.79
N THR A 523 21.40 -0.82 10.33
CA THR A 523 22.23 -1.17 9.17
C THR A 523 21.59 -2.30 8.38
N SER A 524 20.59 -1.95 7.56
CA SER A 524 19.89 -2.92 6.73
C SER A 524 19.99 -2.59 5.24
N PHE A 525 19.94 -3.62 4.39
CA PHE A 525 20.11 -3.48 2.94
C PHE A 525 19.27 -4.51 2.19
N GLY A 526 18.77 -4.13 1.03
CA GLY A 526 18.09 -5.04 0.12
C GLY A 526 18.18 -4.61 -1.33
N TYR A 527 17.96 -5.56 -2.24
CA TYR A 527 17.86 -5.30 -3.66
C TYR A 527 16.91 -6.28 -4.35
N ALA A 528 16.29 -5.83 -5.44
CA ALA A 528 15.52 -6.66 -6.35
C ALA A 528 16.00 -6.49 -7.79
N LEU A 529 15.91 -7.57 -8.55
CA LEU A 529 16.28 -7.69 -9.95
C LEU A 529 15.14 -8.40 -10.69
N GLU A 530 14.58 -7.76 -11.71
CA GLU A 530 13.66 -8.37 -12.67
C GLU A 530 14.32 -8.46 -14.05
N PHE A 531 14.54 -9.68 -14.54
CA PHE A 531 15.00 -9.96 -15.90
C PHE A 531 13.87 -10.57 -16.72
N LYS A 532 13.75 -10.15 -17.97
CA LYS A 532 12.80 -10.70 -18.95
C LYS A 532 13.38 -10.72 -20.34
N LEU A 533 13.11 -11.77 -21.10
CA LEU A 533 13.45 -11.89 -22.51
C LEU A 533 12.30 -12.54 -23.30
N GLY A 534 11.90 -11.92 -24.41
CA GLY A 534 10.85 -12.44 -25.30
C GLY A 534 11.39 -13.14 -26.56
N PHE A 535 10.71 -14.21 -26.97
CA PHE A 535 10.98 -15.07 -28.12
C PHE A 535 9.73 -15.22 -29.00
N PHE A 536 9.89 -15.82 -30.19
CA PHE A 536 8.80 -16.15 -31.12
C PHE A 536 7.86 -14.97 -31.40
N GLN A 537 8.42 -13.85 -31.87
CA GLN A 537 7.68 -12.60 -32.09
C GLN A 537 6.98 -12.09 -30.81
N ASP A 538 7.69 -12.18 -29.67
CA ASP A 538 7.22 -11.72 -28.36
C ASP A 538 5.99 -12.48 -27.82
N LYS A 539 5.75 -13.72 -28.28
CA LYS A 539 4.67 -14.58 -27.78
C LYS A 539 5.07 -15.45 -26.59
N PHE A 540 6.36 -15.75 -26.45
CA PHE A 540 6.89 -16.52 -25.32
C PHE A 540 7.93 -15.70 -24.58
N HIS A 541 7.80 -15.57 -23.27
CA HIS A 541 8.75 -14.87 -22.43
C HIS A 541 9.33 -15.83 -21.41
N ILE A 542 10.63 -15.70 -21.17
CA ILE A 542 11.26 -16.22 -19.97
C ILE A 542 11.69 -15.04 -19.13
N GLY A 543 11.73 -15.24 -17.82
CA GLY A 543 12.28 -14.26 -16.91
C GLY A 543 12.90 -14.88 -15.68
N LEU A 544 13.57 -14.01 -14.93
CA LEU A 544 14.16 -14.33 -13.66
C LEU A 544 13.94 -13.13 -12.75
N ASP A 545 13.23 -13.35 -11.67
CA ASP A 545 13.10 -12.39 -10.59
C ASP A 545 13.97 -12.88 -9.42
N HIS A 546 14.80 -11.99 -8.88
CA HIS A 546 15.69 -12.30 -7.76
C HIS A 546 15.69 -11.14 -6.79
N GLY A 547 15.65 -11.45 -5.50
CA GLY A 547 15.75 -10.42 -4.48
C GLY A 547 16.49 -10.91 -3.25
N PHE A 548 17.00 -9.95 -2.50
CA PHE A 548 17.73 -10.16 -1.27
C PHE A 548 17.38 -9.06 -0.28
N ALA A 549 17.17 -9.45 0.97
CA ALA A 549 16.98 -8.56 2.11
C ALA A 549 17.80 -9.09 3.29
N THR A 550 18.60 -8.22 3.91
CA THR A 550 19.34 -8.57 5.12
C THR A 550 18.39 -8.99 6.24
N GLY A 551 18.88 -9.83 7.15
CA GLY A 551 18.16 -10.26 8.34
C GLY A 551 18.95 -10.03 9.60
N ASP A 552 18.24 -10.06 10.73
CA ASP A 552 18.82 -9.94 12.07
C ASP A 552 19.16 -11.33 12.66
N THR A 553 19.84 -11.34 13.81
CA THR A 553 20.01 -12.55 14.63
C THR A 553 18.95 -12.66 15.73
N ALA A 554 18.28 -11.55 16.06
CA ALA A 554 17.15 -11.52 16.99
C ALA A 554 15.97 -12.33 16.44
N ARG A 555 15.19 -12.93 17.34
CA ARG A 555 14.02 -13.73 16.96
C ARG A 555 12.81 -12.82 16.77
N ASN A 556 11.89 -13.22 15.89
CA ASN A 556 10.61 -12.52 15.78
C ASN A 556 9.78 -12.77 17.05
N GLN A 557 9.13 -11.73 17.57
CA GLN A 557 8.16 -11.88 18.67
C GLN A 557 7.05 -12.83 18.24
N ASP A 558 6.83 -13.92 19.00
CA ASP A 558 5.81 -14.95 18.72
C ASP A 558 5.83 -15.46 17.26
N PHE A 559 7.01 -15.45 16.64
CA PHE A 559 7.19 -15.75 15.22
C PHE A 559 6.30 -14.94 14.27
N ASN A 560 5.90 -13.73 14.65
CA ASN A 560 5.19 -12.81 13.81
C ASN A 560 6.16 -12.14 12.81
N TYR A 561 6.24 -12.70 11.60
CA TYR A 561 7.06 -12.19 10.51
C TYR A 561 6.61 -10.82 9.97
N GLN A 562 5.42 -10.35 10.33
CA GLN A 562 4.94 -9.02 9.97
C GLN A 562 5.39 -7.96 11.00
N ASN A 563 5.76 -8.35 12.22
CA ASN A 563 6.17 -7.40 13.25
C ASN A 563 7.55 -6.80 12.93
N PRO A 564 7.68 -5.46 12.78
CA PRO A 564 8.97 -4.82 12.61
C PRO A 564 9.89 -5.01 13.82
N LEU A 565 9.34 -5.22 15.02
CA LEU A 565 10.10 -5.42 16.24
C LEU A 565 10.64 -6.85 16.34
N LEU A 566 11.93 -6.97 16.64
CA LEU A 566 12.62 -8.24 16.90
C LEU A 566 13.03 -8.27 18.37
N VAL A 567 12.85 -9.42 19.03
CA VAL A 567 13.12 -9.62 20.46
C VAL A 567 14.41 -10.45 20.62
N GLY A 568 15.29 -10.03 21.55
CA GLY A 568 16.62 -10.64 21.77
C GLY A 568 17.76 -9.73 21.28
N ASP A 569 17.85 -8.53 21.86
CA ASP A 569 18.46 -7.34 21.28
C ASP A 569 20.00 -7.32 21.36
N ASN A 570 20.68 -7.33 20.21
CA ASN A 570 22.14 -7.19 20.05
C ASN A 570 22.60 -5.72 19.86
N GLY A 571 21.71 -4.75 20.01
CA GLY A 571 21.95 -3.31 19.84
C GLY A 571 21.90 -2.87 18.38
N ARG A 572 21.32 -3.71 17.51
CA ARG A 572 21.24 -3.50 16.06
C ARG A 572 19.86 -3.80 15.53
N TYR A 573 19.57 -3.16 14.41
CA TYR A 573 18.40 -3.40 13.59
C TYR A 573 18.89 -3.62 12.16
N ASP A 574 19.12 -4.89 11.81
CA ASP A 574 19.76 -5.27 10.56
C ASP A 574 18.76 -5.86 9.54
N ASN A 575 17.50 -6.01 9.93
CA ASN A 575 16.47 -6.57 9.06
C ASN A 575 15.97 -5.55 8.03
N PHE A 576 16.17 -5.84 6.74
CA PHE A 576 15.58 -5.07 5.67
C PHE A 576 14.24 -5.71 5.31
N ARG A 577 13.22 -4.87 5.11
CA ARG A 577 11.88 -5.32 4.73
C ARG A 577 11.52 -4.67 3.41
N PHE A 578 11.17 -5.48 2.42
CA PHE A 578 10.59 -4.95 1.20
C PHE A 578 9.20 -4.39 1.53
N ASN A 579 8.76 -3.42 0.75
CA ASN A 579 7.39 -2.95 0.82
C ASN A 579 6.43 -4.13 0.52
N PRO A 580 5.41 -4.41 1.35
CA PRO A 580 4.46 -5.50 1.11
C PRO A 580 3.67 -5.40 -0.20
N ALA A 581 3.59 -4.22 -0.81
CA ALA A 581 3.01 -4.03 -2.14
C ALA A 581 3.93 -4.55 -3.27
N TYR A 582 5.21 -4.83 -3.00
CA TYR A 582 6.10 -5.55 -3.90
C TYR A 582 5.88 -7.07 -3.72
N MET A 583 4.82 -7.58 -4.34
CA MET A 583 4.43 -8.99 -4.25
C MET A 583 5.16 -9.82 -5.30
N GLN A 584 5.90 -10.84 -4.84
CA GLN A 584 6.63 -11.74 -5.72
C GLN A 584 5.89 -13.05 -5.97
N ASP A 585 5.02 -13.51 -5.06
CA ASP A 585 4.46 -14.88 -5.04
C ASP A 585 3.00 -14.92 -4.56
N LEU A 586 2.46 -16.12 -4.34
CA LEU A 586 1.08 -16.32 -3.88
C LEU A 586 0.98 -16.76 -2.41
N LEU A 587 2.02 -17.40 -1.86
CA LEU A 587 1.99 -17.98 -0.52
C LEU A 587 3.13 -17.50 0.37
N LEU A 588 4.39 -17.76 0.03
CA LEU A 588 5.52 -17.64 0.96
C LEU A 588 5.69 -16.20 1.47
N PHE A 589 5.90 -15.23 0.59
CA PHE A 589 6.06 -13.84 0.97
C PHE A 589 4.72 -13.12 1.10
N ARG A 590 3.70 -13.53 0.35
CA ARG A 590 2.38 -12.89 0.40
C ARG A 590 1.59 -13.20 1.68
N GLU A 591 1.48 -14.48 2.05
CA GLU A 591 0.55 -14.94 3.10
C GLU A 591 1.28 -15.45 4.35
N ILE A 592 2.45 -16.10 4.19
CA ILE A 592 3.17 -16.73 5.31
C ILE A 592 4.12 -15.75 6.01
N LEU A 593 5.01 -15.09 5.25
CA LEU A 593 6.01 -14.16 5.79
C LEU A 593 5.56 -12.69 5.71
N GLY A 594 4.56 -12.38 4.88
CA GLY A 594 4.00 -11.03 4.67
C GLY A 594 4.85 -10.06 3.85
N THR A 595 6.17 -10.26 3.78
CA THR A 595 7.07 -9.55 2.86
C THR A 595 8.42 -10.27 2.73
N VAL A 596 9.22 -9.87 1.74
CA VAL A 596 10.63 -10.30 1.64
C VAL A 596 11.44 -9.60 2.74
N SER A 597 11.88 -10.40 3.70
CA SER A 597 12.65 -9.94 4.87
C SER A 597 13.48 -11.10 5.42
N ASN A 598 14.73 -10.84 5.81
CA ASN A 598 15.68 -11.91 6.14
C ASN A 598 15.66 -13.04 5.08
N ALA A 599 15.78 -12.69 3.80
CA ALA A 599 15.53 -13.65 2.72
C ALA A 599 16.33 -13.34 1.46
N ALA A 600 16.66 -14.39 0.72
CA ALA A 600 17.10 -14.37 -0.66
C ALA A 600 16.19 -15.31 -1.45
N TYR A 601 15.64 -14.86 -2.58
CA TYR A 601 14.82 -15.70 -3.45
C TYR A 601 15.33 -15.70 -4.89
N PHE A 602 15.16 -16.83 -5.55
CA PHE A 602 15.45 -17.03 -6.97
C PHE A 602 14.19 -17.56 -7.65
N LYS A 603 13.64 -16.77 -8.57
CA LYS A 603 12.33 -17.03 -9.20
C LYS A 603 12.42 -17.02 -10.74
N PRO A 604 12.88 -18.10 -11.38
CA PRO A 604 12.70 -18.27 -12.82
C PRO A 604 11.23 -18.45 -13.17
N TRP A 605 10.81 -17.89 -14.30
CA TRP A 605 9.45 -18.01 -14.79
C TRP A 605 9.38 -18.03 -16.31
N GLY A 606 8.28 -18.57 -16.83
CA GLY A 606 7.96 -18.59 -18.25
C GLY A 606 6.50 -18.21 -18.47
N ALA A 607 6.24 -17.41 -19.51
CA ALA A 607 4.89 -17.02 -19.89
C ALA A 607 4.68 -17.17 -21.40
N PHE A 608 3.51 -17.65 -21.80
CA PHE A 608 3.10 -17.75 -23.19
C PHE A 608 1.82 -16.94 -23.41
N TYR A 609 1.79 -16.16 -24.48
CA TYR A 609 0.68 -15.31 -24.89
C TYR A 609 -0.02 -15.88 -26.13
N PHE A 610 -1.32 -16.03 -26.05
CA PHE A 610 -2.21 -16.57 -27.07
C PHE A 610 -3.15 -15.46 -27.59
N PHE A 611 -3.81 -15.71 -28.73
CA PHE A 611 -4.87 -14.84 -29.30
C PHE A 611 -4.46 -13.36 -29.31
N ASP A 612 -3.35 -13.06 -29.99
CA ASP A 612 -2.77 -11.72 -30.10
C ASP A 612 -2.40 -11.02 -28.79
N GLY A 613 -2.40 -11.74 -27.67
CA GLY A 613 -2.01 -11.24 -26.36
C GLY A 613 -3.12 -11.21 -25.32
N ASN A 614 -4.35 -11.49 -25.73
CA ASN A 614 -5.52 -11.33 -24.86
C ASN A 614 -5.59 -12.40 -23.78
N PHE A 615 -4.94 -13.54 -24.02
CA PHE A 615 -4.83 -14.62 -23.06
C PHE A 615 -3.36 -14.98 -22.80
N SER A 616 -3.00 -15.25 -21.56
CA SER A 616 -1.66 -15.71 -21.20
C SER A 616 -1.68 -16.82 -20.17
N VAL A 617 -0.71 -17.71 -20.27
CA VAL A 617 -0.40 -18.71 -19.24
C VAL A 617 1.01 -18.46 -18.75
N ARG A 618 1.19 -18.39 -17.43
CA ARG A 618 2.49 -18.21 -16.77
C ARG A 618 2.72 -19.35 -15.78
N ALA A 619 3.95 -19.82 -15.70
CA ALA A 619 4.42 -20.71 -14.67
C ALA A 619 5.67 -20.12 -14.00
N ASP A 620 5.74 -20.27 -12.69
CA ASP A 620 6.77 -19.72 -11.84
C ASP A 620 7.32 -20.82 -10.93
N VAL A 621 8.63 -20.80 -10.70
CA VAL A 621 9.30 -21.63 -9.70
C VAL A 621 10.10 -20.70 -8.82
N MET A 622 9.88 -20.71 -7.52
CA MET A 622 10.61 -19.87 -6.58
C MET A 622 11.28 -20.72 -5.51
N TYR A 623 12.59 -20.57 -5.35
CA TYR A 623 13.31 -21.08 -4.19
C TYR A 623 13.71 -19.91 -3.29
N ALA A 624 13.50 -20.05 -1.98
CA ALA A 624 13.85 -19.02 -1.01
C ALA A 624 14.65 -19.58 0.16
N MET A 625 15.56 -18.76 0.67
CA MET A 625 16.36 -19.05 1.86
C MET A 625 16.52 -17.82 2.75
N ALA A 626 16.65 -18.04 4.05
CA ALA A 626 16.95 -17.02 5.03
C ALA A 626 18.36 -16.46 4.85
N ALA A 627 18.55 -15.17 5.10
CA ALA A 627 19.88 -14.57 5.20
C ALA A 627 20.56 -14.95 6.53
N ARG A 628 19.75 -15.09 7.60
CA ARG A 628 20.12 -15.49 8.96
C ARG A 628 19.19 -16.61 9.43
N PRO A 629 19.70 -17.83 9.69
CA PRO A 629 18.87 -18.94 10.12
C PRO A 629 18.32 -18.75 11.54
N GLN A 630 18.99 -17.97 12.40
CA GLN A 630 18.63 -17.81 13.82
C GLN A 630 17.22 -17.22 14.03
N SER A 631 16.75 -16.39 13.10
CA SER A 631 15.40 -15.80 13.12
C SER A 631 14.34 -16.68 12.46
N THR A 632 14.69 -17.88 12.00
CA THR A 632 13.74 -18.87 11.46
C THR A 632 13.29 -19.82 12.56
N LEU A 633 12.07 -20.35 12.46
CA LEU A 633 11.51 -21.33 13.39
C LEU A 633 12.44 -22.53 13.61
N GLY A 634 13.01 -23.08 12.54
CA GLY A 634 13.84 -24.28 12.60
C GLY A 634 15.34 -24.05 12.74
N ASN A 635 15.78 -22.80 12.85
CA ASN A 635 17.20 -22.45 12.81
C ASN A 635 17.93 -23.06 11.59
N LYS A 636 17.32 -22.93 10.40
CA LYS A 636 17.86 -23.42 9.12
C LYS A 636 17.72 -22.34 8.05
N TYR A 637 18.57 -22.42 7.04
CA TYR A 637 18.57 -21.46 5.94
C TYR A 637 17.38 -21.63 5.00
N SER A 638 16.95 -22.85 4.69
CA SER A 638 16.07 -23.07 3.54
C SER A 638 14.59 -22.89 3.90
N TYR A 639 13.92 -21.89 3.31
CA TYR A 639 12.48 -21.66 3.53
C TYR A 639 11.64 -22.66 2.75
N GLY A 640 11.90 -22.84 1.46
CA GLY A 640 11.08 -23.74 0.66
C GLY A 640 11.19 -23.52 -0.84
N LEU A 641 10.37 -24.29 -1.55
CA LEU A 641 10.12 -24.18 -2.98
C LEU A 641 8.64 -23.85 -3.19
N GLU A 642 8.33 -22.78 -3.90
CA GLU A 642 6.97 -22.44 -4.34
C GLU A 642 6.83 -22.62 -5.86
N LEU A 643 5.70 -23.19 -6.28
CA LEU A 643 5.34 -23.33 -7.69
C LEU A 643 4.02 -22.60 -7.90
N ASP A 644 4.01 -21.64 -8.83
CA ASP A 644 2.79 -20.93 -9.22
C ASP A 644 2.46 -21.18 -10.69
N GLY A 645 1.17 -21.29 -10.96
CA GLY A 645 0.60 -21.26 -12.30
C GLY A 645 -0.49 -20.20 -12.38
N ALA A 646 -0.54 -19.46 -13.48
CA ALA A 646 -1.58 -18.47 -13.73
C ALA A 646 -2.09 -18.56 -15.17
N ALA A 647 -3.40 -18.52 -15.34
CA ALA A 647 -4.08 -18.28 -16.61
C ALA A 647 -4.79 -16.93 -16.51
N ARG A 648 -4.56 -16.03 -17.47
CA ARG A 648 -5.04 -14.65 -17.44
C ARG A 648 -5.66 -14.29 -18.76
N TYR A 649 -6.84 -13.70 -18.70
CA TYR A 649 -7.46 -12.98 -19.79
C TYR A 649 -7.45 -11.49 -19.47
N HIS A 650 -6.94 -10.68 -20.39
CA HIS A 650 -7.08 -9.24 -20.35
C HIS A 650 -6.96 -8.72 -21.78
N ASP A 651 -7.76 -7.74 -22.17
CA ASP A 651 -7.57 -7.00 -23.42
C ASP A 651 -7.16 -5.56 -23.06
N ARG A 652 -6.38 -4.90 -23.92
CA ARG A 652 -6.12 -3.45 -23.78
C ARG A 652 -7.33 -2.62 -24.21
N GLU A 653 -8.19 -3.17 -25.07
CA GLU A 653 -9.37 -2.49 -25.60
C GLU A 653 -10.63 -2.78 -24.77
N GLU A 654 -10.70 -3.95 -24.13
CA GLU A 654 -11.82 -4.30 -23.25
C GLU A 654 -11.54 -3.93 -21.80
N PRO A 655 -12.53 -3.38 -21.07
CA PRO A 655 -12.36 -3.02 -19.68
C PRO A 655 -12.32 -4.24 -18.75
N ILE A 656 -12.43 -5.47 -19.25
CA ILE A 656 -12.61 -6.68 -18.43
C ILE A 656 -11.28 -7.40 -18.26
N PHE A 657 -11.04 -7.91 -17.05
CA PHE A 657 -9.96 -8.87 -16.80
C PHE A 657 -10.48 -10.07 -16.02
N PHE A 658 -9.87 -11.21 -16.28
CA PHE A 658 -10.11 -12.46 -15.57
C PHE A 658 -8.80 -13.20 -15.32
N GLN A 659 -8.68 -13.84 -14.17
CA GLN A 659 -7.50 -14.61 -13.82
C GLN A 659 -7.88 -15.80 -12.95
N ILE A 660 -7.20 -16.94 -13.17
CA ILE A 660 -7.13 -18.04 -12.23
C ILE A 660 -5.65 -18.30 -11.93
N GLN A 661 -5.34 -18.54 -10.67
CA GLN A 661 -4.01 -18.91 -10.19
C GLN A 661 -4.09 -20.12 -9.28
N TYR A 662 -3.00 -20.88 -9.28
CA TYR A 662 -2.75 -21.94 -8.32
C TYR A 662 -1.32 -21.79 -7.82
N GLY A 663 -1.15 -21.81 -6.50
CA GLY A 663 0.15 -21.78 -5.84
C GLY A 663 0.29 -22.99 -4.92
N VAL A 664 1.48 -23.59 -4.88
CA VAL A 664 1.85 -24.61 -3.90
C VAL A 664 3.23 -24.33 -3.33
N LEU A 665 3.29 -24.19 -2.01
CA LEU A 665 4.53 -24.01 -1.25
C LEU A 665 4.92 -25.33 -0.59
N PHE A 666 6.14 -25.80 -0.87
CA PHE A 666 6.79 -26.90 -0.17
C PHE A 666 7.77 -26.31 0.86
N PRO A 667 7.38 -26.23 2.15
CA PRO A 667 8.26 -25.69 3.17
C PRO A 667 9.42 -26.65 3.47
N PHE A 668 10.57 -26.07 3.77
CA PHE A 668 11.78 -26.77 4.18
C PHE A 668 12.13 -26.46 5.64
N GLY A 669 13.34 -26.84 6.05
CA GLY A 669 13.75 -26.87 7.46
C GLY A 669 13.69 -25.54 8.21
N ALA A 670 13.59 -24.38 7.54
CA ALA A 670 13.43 -23.10 8.23
C ALA A 670 12.09 -22.99 8.98
N PHE A 671 11.07 -23.77 8.59
CA PHE A 671 9.76 -23.80 9.25
C PHE A 671 9.59 -24.95 10.24
N ASN A 672 10.51 -25.93 10.26
CA ASN A 672 10.37 -27.10 11.12
C ASN A 672 10.80 -26.76 12.54
N ARG A 673 9.93 -26.96 13.52
CA ARG A 673 10.24 -26.61 14.92
C ARG A 673 10.67 -27.82 15.74
N LEU A 674 11.46 -27.55 16.78
CA LEU A 674 11.72 -28.47 17.88
C LEU A 674 11.00 -27.92 19.10
N LEU A 675 10.06 -28.70 19.63
CA LEU A 675 9.26 -28.34 20.80
C LEU A 675 10.08 -28.51 22.09
N SER A 676 9.62 -27.87 23.16
CA SER A 676 10.22 -27.90 24.50
C SER A 676 10.31 -29.33 25.07
N ASP A 677 9.38 -30.21 24.70
CA ASP A 677 9.36 -31.63 25.05
C ASP A 677 10.35 -32.50 24.23
N GLY A 678 11.12 -31.88 23.34
CA GLY A 678 12.07 -32.53 22.43
C GLY A 678 11.42 -33.15 21.19
N THR A 679 10.11 -33.01 21.01
CA THR A 679 9.40 -33.50 19.84
C THR A 679 9.66 -32.59 18.64
N ARG A 680 9.91 -33.20 17.48
CA ARG A 680 10.10 -32.46 16.23
C ARG A 680 8.77 -32.36 15.48
N GLU A 681 8.46 -31.16 15.02
CA GLU A 681 7.32 -30.91 14.15
C GLU A 681 7.77 -30.34 12.81
N ASP A 682 7.37 -31.03 11.74
CA ASP A 682 7.73 -30.65 10.38
C ASP A 682 6.58 -29.91 9.71
N ALA A 683 6.91 -28.77 9.10
CA ALA A 683 5.99 -28.01 8.28
C ALA A 683 5.57 -28.82 7.04
N ARG A 684 4.38 -28.53 6.54
CA ARG A 684 3.71 -29.25 5.47
C ARG A 684 3.32 -28.30 4.35
N ALA A 685 3.19 -28.86 3.15
CA ALA A 685 2.88 -28.07 1.97
C ALA A 685 1.54 -27.31 2.13
N ALA A 686 1.61 -26.02 1.82
CA ALA A 686 0.49 -25.09 1.77
C ALA A 686 0.09 -24.87 0.31
N GLN A 687 -1.19 -24.61 0.05
CA GLN A 687 -1.71 -24.40 -1.30
C GLN A 687 -2.73 -23.28 -1.32
N THR A 688 -2.82 -22.60 -2.47
CA THR A 688 -3.90 -21.66 -2.75
C THR A 688 -4.42 -21.81 -4.18
N VAL A 689 -5.73 -21.62 -4.35
CA VAL A 689 -6.36 -21.36 -5.64
C VAL A 689 -7.00 -19.98 -5.55
N GLN A 690 -6.63 -19.08 -6.46
CA GLN A 690 -7.20 -17.73 -6.53
C GLN A 690 -7.89 -17.51 -7.87
N ALA A 691 -9.05 -16.86 -7.85
CA ALA A 691 -9.77 -16.45 -9.04
C ALA A 691 -10.15 -14.98 -8.93
N GLN A 692 -9.90 -14.21 -9.99
CA GLN A 692 -10.20 -12.77 -10.02
C GLN A 692 -11.01 -12.44 -11.27
N LEU A 693 -11.99 -11.56 -11.08
CA LEU A 693 -12.79 -10.98 -12.15
C LEU A 693 -12.96 -9.50 -11.85
N GLY A 694 -12.81 -8.66 -12.86
CA GLY A 694 -13.05 -7.25 -12.65
C GLY A 694 -13.20 -6.43 -13.92
N ILE A 695 -13.53 -5.17 -13.69
CA ILE A 695 -13.73 -4.14 -14.69
C ILE A 695 -12.81 -2.98 -14.33
N ARG A 696 -12.00 -2.52 -15.29
CA ARG A 696 -11.15 -1.33 -15.19
C ARG A 696 -11.75 -0.23 -16.07
N TYR A 697 -11.68 1.01 -15.61
CA TYR A 697 -12.16 2.19 -16.34
C TYR A 697 -11.19 3.37 -16.19
#